data_AF-A0A973F8F5-F1
#
_entry.id   AF-A0A973F8F5-F1
#
_cell.length_a   1.000
_cell.length_b   1.000
_cell.length_c   1.000
_cell.angle_alpha   90.00
_cell.angle_beta   90.00
_cell.angle_gamma   90.00
#
_symmetry.space_group_name_H-M   'P 1'
#
loop_
_entity.id
_entity.type
_entity.pdbx_description
1 polymer ?
#
loop_
_entity_poly.entity_id
_entity_poly.type
_entity_poly.pdbx_seq_one_letter_code
_entity_poly.pdbx_strand_id
1 'polypeptide(L)'
;MRHVPTSIYIDTEFFHRQGFRFDTSVFIDFRNTFAKGGLRLLVPVIMERELFRHFQKEAEKAAEGVIKAHKTHPINSLSLIDLPGKNELKSRCIAEMTRQWLSFKEHFVVENLPIVGCLEDVVDWYFDIKPPFADKNGKQKEFPDAFIISVLDQYHHKSYANIAVIGRDEDFIQACASRRYISHFIDFKDYIDEFRPELSGKDRLPEDIDLTKPITTEDLTELKAILSHGGTVTSLEIQRVMQLLERRGANYDYFFQHANDQIWLSHLSDHGYFLNPPNVELRSDGHYNFPWWPPLEYLNLAYDAAPDAVLSVIAKIPSTNNFRVLEGIAKIVLKNDSVEVFLKFSKILLLFIENCAWGADRLILDLLSKKFLFHESLNETTPVLLLKIVEFRPDKEEEKKRSRRKESSDPWETLLYPIPRFDQWEYQQILEHGFRPLADKEPYQVARILIDATSSMIRMSTHQDVIDKGSNEDFSEIWCRRLDKPDRDYRDSKEILLQTLTYTCKKVFEKVPQSIDVLDQTLRNQRWKIFSRLRQHLYALYPNEQTLLWIRDFILDHEDYSKYDHHYEFQLMIRRACEHFGQRFLSETERKTIFDAILSGPSKDEFQEWMGDRYNEEAYLQRQRYFHRKQLRPFAALLNGAYLSYYDELEKGKQTETISDESYSPIAETSVGWVSSQSPKSVDALGKLTDDELLTYLNDWDEEHRDSNNRFVEINISSLASVFQLLFKDKIVSDGERLAFWKQHRDNIERPIYIAAMCKAMQELVKDKHFDQLDQWIDFCDWILSHSEQDRKNDQPEPTEESREHPDWGTARRAVVDILDACLSMEVNAPISHREGFIVLLQMLCTQFDWRLDRDRPVLRQQCSV
;
A
#
# COMPACT_ATOMS: atom_id res chain seq x y z
N MET A 1 -21.19 7.22 -35.01
CA MET A 1 -20.87 5.87 -35.53
C MET A 1 -21.36 4.84 -34.52
N ARG A 2 -21.89 3.69 -34.96
CA ARG A 2 -22.19 2.58 -34.04
C ARG A 2 -20.85 2.00 -33.60
N HIS A 3 -20.38 2.36 -32.42
CA HIS A 3 -19.22 1.69 -31.81
C HIS A 3 -19.64 0.26 -31.44
N VAL A 4 -18.88 -0.72 -31.93
CA VAL A 4 -19.10 -2.11 -31.57
C VAL A 4 -18.74 -2.28 -30.09
N PRO A 5 -19.61 -2.87 -29.24
CA PRO A 5 -19.32 -2.94 -27.82
C PRO A 5 -18.10 -3.81 -27.50
N THR A 6 -17.18 -3.29 -26.68
CA THR A 6 -15.97 -4.00 -26.22
C THR A 6 -16.18 -4.78 -24.91
N SER A 7 -17.33 -4.58 -24.26
CA SER A 7 -17.79 -5.41 -23.13
C SER A 7 -18.67 -6.52 -23.65
N ILE A 8 -18.26 -7.76 -23.46
CA ILE A 8 -18.88 -8.95 -24.05
C ILE A 8 -19.45 -9.86 -22.96
N TYR A 9 -20.71 -10.25 -23.11
CA TYR A 9 -21.35 -11.34 -22.39
C TYR A 9 -21.59 -12.49 -23.37
N ILE A 10 -21.26 -13.70 -22.96
CA ILE A 10 -21.44 -14.91 -23.77
C ILE A 10 -22.45 -15.80 -23.05
N ASP A 11 -23.53 -16.12 -23.73
CA ASP A 11 -24.57 -16.98 -23.19
C ASP A 11 -24.08 -18.43 -23.04
N THR A 12 -24.56 -19.13 -22.01
CA THR A 12 -24.21 -20.53 -21.72
C THR A 12 -24.53 -21.47 -22.88
N GLU A 13 -25.60 -21.16 -23.62
CA GLU A 13 -26.06 -21.88 -24.79
C GLU A 13 -25.02 -21.88 -25.92
N PHE A 14 -24.24 -20.80 -26.08
CA PHE A 14 -23.15 -20.74 -27.05
C PHE A 14 -22.07 -21.78 -26.73
N PHE A 15 -21.66 -21.89 -25.46
CA PHE A 15 -20.67 -22.90 -25.04
C PHE A 15 -21.20 -24.32 -25.22
N HIS A 16 -22.50 -24.54 -24.95
CA HIS A 16 -23.15 -25.83 -25.16
C HIS A 16 -23.09 -26.26 -26.63
N ARG A 17 -23.34 -25.35 -27.58
CA ARG A 17 -23.25 -25.64 -29.02
C ARG A 17 -21.83 -25.97 -29.49
N GLN A 18 -20.82 -25.42 -28.82
CA GLN A 18 -19.42 -25.80 -29.06
C GLN A 18 -19.02 -27.09 -28.34
N GLY A 19 -19.96 -27.78 -27.69
CA GLY A 19 -19.69 -29.00 -26.91
C GLY A 19 -18.81 -28.74 -25.68
N PHE A 20 -18.83 -27.52 -25.15
CA PHE A 20 -17.96 -27.03 -24.06
C PHE A 20 -16.46 -27.19 -24.35
N ARG A 21 -16.11 -27.18 -25.64
CA ARG A 21 -14.73 -27.19 -26.12
C ARG A 21 -14.31 -25.79 -26.48
N PHE A 22 -13.25 -25.30 -25.85
CA PHE A 22 -12.69 -23.97 -26.09
C PHE A 22 -11.50 -24.02 -27.08
N ASP A 23 -11.20 -25.21 -27.59
CA ASP A 23 -10.17 -25.48 -28.60
C ASP A 23 -10.73 -25.55 -30.02
N THR A 24 -12.01 -25.21 -30.23
CA THR A 24 -12.61 -25.16 -31.57
C THR A 24 -12.07 -23.98 -32.37
N SER A 25 -12.14 -24.06 -33.70
CA SER A 25 -11.68 -22.99 -34.60
C SER A 25 -12.33 -21.65 -34.28
N VAL A 26 -13.59 -21.65 -33.85
CA VAL A 26 -14.35 -20.44 -33.47
C VAL A 26 -13.66 -19.67 -32.32
N PHE A 27 -13.17 -20.35 -31.29
CA PHE A 27 -12.44 -19.72 -30.19
C PHE A 27 -11.00 -19.36 -30.56
N ILE A 28 -10.37 -20.12 -31.47
CA ILE A 28 -9.02 -19.82 -31.96
C ILE A 28 -9.04 -18.56 -32.83
N ASP A 29 -9.95 -18.48 -33.80
CA ASP A 29 -10.11 -17.34 -34.70
C ASP A 29 -10.43 -16.06 -33.92
N PHE A 30 -11.30 -16.15 -32.91
CA PHE A 30 -11.59 -15.04 -32.00
C PHE A 30 -10.34 -14.56 -31.24
N ARG A 31 -9.57 -15.47 -30.63
CA ARG A 31 -8.35 -15.12 -29.89
C ARG A 31 -7.24 -14.55 -30.78
N ASN A 32 -7.18 -14.99 -32.04
CA ASN A 32 -6.22 -14.47 -33.02
C ASN A 32 -6.62 -13.09 -33.55
N THR A 33 -7.92 -12.76 -33.51
CA THR A 33 -8.44 -11.47 -34.00
C THR A 33 -8.23 -10.35 -32.99
N PHE A 34 -8.44 -10.61 -31.69
CA PHE A 34 -8.33 -9.59 -30.65
C PHE A 34 -7.09 -9.82 -29.77
N ALA A 35 -6.33 -8.75 -29.52
CA ALA A 35 -5.19 -8.80 -28.60
C ALA A 35 -5.63 -9.16 -27.17
N LYS A 36 -4.75 -9.85 -26.43
CA LYS A 36 -4.98 -10.22 -25.02
C LYS A 36 -5.27 -8.96 -24.19
N GLY A 37 -6.41 -8.92 -23.50
CA GLY A 37 -6.86 -7.78 -22.71
C GLY A 37 -7.55 -6.66 -23.50
N GLY A 38 -7.71 -6.79 -24.82
CA GLY A 38 -8.39 -5.80 -25.66
C GLY A 38 -9.91 -5.78 -25.52
N LEU A 39 -10.50 -6.83 -24.94
CA LEU A 39 -11.94 -6.95 -24.69
C LEU A 39 -12.21 -7.26 -23.21
N ARG A 40 -13.39 -6.86 -22.74
CA ARG A 40 -13.84 -7.06 -21.37
C ARG A 40 -14.91 -8.14 -21.30
N LEU A 41 -14.63 -9.24 -20.62
CA LEU A 41 -15.59 -10.35 -20.48
C LEU A 41 -16.43 -10.16 -19.22
N LEU A 42 -17.74 -10.06 -19.39
CA LEU A 42 -18.73 -9.97 -18.32
C LEU A 42 -19.12 -11.38 -17.88
N VAL A 43 -18.85 -11.72 -16.63
CA VAL A 43 -19.12 -13.04 -16.05
C VAL A 43 -20.10 -12.91 -14.89
N PRO A 44 -21.42 -12.97 -15.14
CA PRO A 44 -22.41 -13.10 -14.07
C PRO A 44 -22.18 -14.39 -13.26
N VAL A 45 -22.21 -14.29 -11.94
CA VAL A 45 -22.03 -15.44 -11.03
C VAL A 45 -23.05 -16.54 -11.31
N ILE A 46 -24.28 -16.18 -11.68
CA ILE A 46 -25.33 -17.15 -12.02
C ILE A 46 -25.02 -17.92 -13.31
N MET A 47 -24.46 -17.24 -14.32
CA MET A 47 -24.02 -17.84 -15.59
C MET A 47 -22.88 -18.83 -15.36
N GLU A 48 -21.86 -18.46 -14.58
CA GLU A 48 -20.71 -19.34 -14.33
C GLU A 48 -21.10 -20.60 -13.54
N ARG A 49 -22.01 -20.47 -12.57
CA ARG A 49 -22.58 -21.62 -11.84
C ARG A 49 -23.35 -22.57 -12.76
N GLU A 50 -24.10 -22.01 -13.71
CA GLU A 50 -24.81 -22.79 -14.71
C GLU A 50 -23.84 -23.51 -15.65
N LEU A 51 -22.80 -22.83 -16.12
CA LEU A 51 -21.75 -23.41 -16.95
C LEU A 51 -21.09 -24.62 -16.27
N PHE A 52 -20.70 -24.51 -15.00
CA PHE A 52 -20.12 -25.64 -14.25
C PHE A 52 -21.12 -26.79 -14.02
N ARG A 53 -22.40 -26.50 -13.84
CA ARG A 53 -23.45 -27.53 -13.79
C ARG A 53 -23.55 -28.27 -15.14
N HIS A 54 -23.39 -27.57 -16.26
CA HIS A 54 -23.37 -28.21 -17.58
C HIS A 54 -22.11 -29.04 -17.82
N PHE A 55 -20.94 -28.59 -17.35
CA PHE A 55 -19.71 -29.41 -17.39
C PHE A 55 -19.90 -30.75 -16.70
N GLN A 56 -20.56 -30.77 -15.53
CA GLN A 56 -20.86 -32.03 -14.83
C GLN A 56 -21.75 -32.95 -15.66
N LYS A 57 -22.80 -32.41 -16.30
CA LYS A 57 -23.75 -33.18 -17.11
C LYS A 57 -23.10 -33.72 -18.39
N GLU A 58 -22.33 -32.91 -19.10
CA GLU A 58 -21.67 -33.34 -20.34
C GLU A 58 -20.51 -34.28 -20.06
N ALA A 59 -19.75 -34.10 -18.97
CA ALA A 59 -18.74 -35.07 -18.57
C ALA A 59 -19.34 -36.44 -18.26
N GLU A 60 -20.53 -36.49 -17.62
CA GLU A 60 -21.26 -37.74 -17.39
C GLU A 60 -21.64 -38.40 -18.73
N LYS A 61 -22.26 -37.66 -19.65
CA LYS A 61 -22.66 -38.16 -20.97
C LYS A 61 -21.47 -38.63 -21.80
N ALA A 62 -20.36 -37.88 -21.80
CA ALA A 62 -19.14 -38.22 -22.52
C ALA A 62 -18.50 -39.50 -21.96
N ALA A 63 -18.39 -39.61 -20.63
CA ALA A 63 -17.89 -40.82 -19.98
C ALA A 63 -18.78 -42.03 -20.27
N GLU A 64 -20.11 -41.87 -20.23
CA GLU A 64 -21.05 -42.92 -20.63
C GLU A 64 -20.90 -43.33 -22.09
N GLY A 65 -20.76 -42.35 -23.00
CA GLY A 65 -20.56 -42.58 -24.42
C GLY A 65 -19.29 -43.37 -24.72
N VAL A 66 -18.16 -43.00 -24.10
CA VAL A 66 -16.87 -43.66 -24.28
C VAL A 66 -16.89 -45.08 -23.71
N ILE A 67 -17.42 -45.26 -22.49
CA ILE A 67 -17.54 -46.59 -21.87
C ILE A 67 -18.48 -47.49 -22.67
N LYS A 68 -19.61 -46.95 -23.16
CA LYS A 68 -20.54 -47.68 -24.02
C LYS A 68 -19.85 -48.09 -25.32
N ALA A 69 -19.17 -47.17 -26.00
CA ALA A 69 -18.47 -47.44 -27.25
C ALA A 69 -17.38 -48.51 -27.09
N HIS A 70 -16.61 -48.45 -25.99
CA HIS A 70 -15.62 -49.48 -25.64
C HIS A 70 -16.27 -50.85 -25.40
N LYS A 71 -17.47 -50.90 -24.83
CA LYS A 71 -18.20 -52.16 -24.56
C LYS A 71 -18.95 -52.72 -25.78
N THR A 72 -19.47 -51.87 -26.67
CA THR A 72 -20.40 -52.28 -27.73
C THR A 72 -19.79 -52.40 -29.12
N HIS A 73 -18.58 -51.87 -29.34
CA HIS A 73 -17.90 -51.89 -30.64
C HIS A 73 -16.54 -52.59 -30.53
N PRO A 74 -15.97 -53.12 -31.64
CA PRO A 74 -14.68 -53.82 -31.64
C PRO A 74 -13.46 -52.94 -31.32
N ILE A 75 -13.67 -51.74 -30.79
CA ILE A 75 -12.63 -50.81 -30.33
C ILE A 75 -11.83 -51.41 -29.16
N ASN A 76 -12.45 -52.25 -28.33
CA ASN A 76 -11.75 -53.00 -27.27
C ASN A 76 -10.77 -54.07 -27.78
N SER A 77 -10.82 -54.39 -29.07
CA SER A 77 -9.90 -55.34 -29.71
C SER A 77 -8.67 -54.64 -30.30
N LEU A 78 -8.62 -53.31 -30.24
CA LEU A 78 -7.48 -52.50 -30.63
C LEU A 78 -6.56 -52.30 -29.41
N SER A 79 -5.24 -52.40 -29.59
CA SER A 79 -4.25 -52.07 -28.55
C SER A 79 -4.10 -50.57 -28.35
N LEU A 80 -5.21 -49.91 -28.02
CA LEU A 80 -5.26 -48.51 -27.60
C LEU A 80 -5.21 -48.51 -26.06
N ILE A 81 -4.40 -47.61 -25.50
CA ILE A 81 -4.14 -47.37 -24.06
C ILE A 81 -5.31 -47.77 -23.14
N ASP A 82 -5.01 -48.37 -21.98
CA ASP A 82 -6.00 -48.77 -20.97
C ASP A 82 -7.00 -47.66 -20.67
N LEU A 83 -8.29 -47.95 -20.90
CA LEU A 83 -9.37 -46.98 -20.73
C LEU A 83 -9.64 -46.73 -19.24
N PRO A 84 -9.54 -45.49 -18.75
CA PRO A 84 -9.85 -45.17 -17.35
C PRO A 84 -11.32 -45.48 -17.00
N GLY A 85 -11.58 -45.69 -15.71
CA GLY A 85 -12.95 -45.92 -15.22
C GLY A 85 -13.89 -44.75 -15.47
N LYS A 86 -15.21 -44.99 -15.52
CA LYS A 86 -16.25 -43.97 -15.78
C LYS A 86 -16.07 -42.70 -14.92
N ASN A 87 -15.87 -42.88 -13.61
CA ASN A 87 -15.71 -41.77 -12.67
C ASN A 87 -14.41 -40.99 -12.92
N GLU A 88 -13.35 -41.68 -13.30
CA GLU A 88 -12.07 -41.05 -13.61
C GLU A 88 -12.14 -40.26 -14.92
N LEU A 89 -12.76 -40.82 -15.96
CA LEU A 89 -13.03 -40.11 -17.21
C LEU A 89 -13.86 -38.85 -16.97
N LYS A 90 -14.94 -38.96 -16.18
CA LYS A 90 -15.77 -37.81 -15.80
C LYS A 90 -14.95 -36.72 -15.12
N SER A 91 -14.14 -37.07 -14.11
CA SER A 91 -13.30 -36.12 -13.39
C SER A 91 -12.28 -35.44 -14.29
N ARG A 92 -11.63 -36.21 -15.18
CA ARG A 92 -10.67 -35.66 -16.17
C ARG A 92 -11.36 -34.71 -17.15
N CYS A 93 -12.55 -35.03 -17.65
CA CYS A 93 -13.33 -34.14 -18.51
C CYS A 93 -13.71 -32.82 -17.82
N ILE A 94 -14.18 -32.88 -16.57
CA ILE A 94 -14.52 -31.67 -15.79
C ILE A 94 -13.27 -30.81 -15.58
N ALA A 95 -12.16 -31.43 -15.17
CA ALA A 95 -10.91 -30.71 -14.96
C ALA A 95 -10.42 -30.02 -16.23
N GLU A 96 -10.50 -30.70 -17.37
CA GLU A 96 -10.07 -30.15 -18.66
C GLU A 96 -10.98 -29.01 -19.15
N MET A 97 -12.31 -29.15 -19.08
CA MET A 97 -13.24 -28.07 -19.41
C MET A 97 -13.04 -26.85 -18.48
N THR A 98 -12.80 -27.07 -17.20
CA THR A 98 -12.52 -26.01 -16.22
C THR A 98 -11.20 -25.30 -16.55
N ARG A 99 -10.15 -26.06 -16.85
CA ARG A 99 -8.84 -25.51 -17.25
C ARG A 99 -8.95 -24.67 -18.52
N GLN A 100 -9.69 -25.15 -19.51
CA GLN A 100 -9.93 -24.44 -20.76
C GLN A 100 -10.73 -23.15 -20.55
N TRP A 101 -11.77 -23.17 -19.70
CA TRP A 101 -12.51 -21.97 -19.32
C TRP A 101 -11.61 -20.92 -18.65
N LEU A 102 -10.78 -21.32 -17.69
CA LEU A 102 -9.83 -20.42 -17.02
C LEU A 102 -8.83 -19.81 -18.01
N SER A 103 -8.25 -20.64 -18.89
CA SER A 103 -7.33 -20.19 -19.94
C SER A 103 -8.00 -19.25 -20.95
N PHE A 104 -9.28 -19.48 -21.27
CA PHE A 104 -10.05 -18.58 -22.12
C PHE A 104 -10.27 -17.21 -21.45
N LYS A 105 -10.59 -17.20 -20.15
CA LYS A 105 -10.77 -15.96 -19.36
C LYS A 105 -9.52 -15.09 -19.33
N GLU A 106 -8.31 -15.68 -19.32
CA GLU A 106 -7.05 -14.93 -19.33
C GLU A 106 -6.89 -14.04 -20.58
N HIS A 107 -7.62 -14.30 -21.66
CA HIS A 107 -7.57 -13.48 -22.89
C HIS A 107 -8.28 -12.13 -22.74
N PHE A 108 -9.05 -11.92 -21.66
CA PHE A 108 -9.91 -10.77 -21.43
C PHE A 108 -9.55 -10.01 -20.16
N VAL A 109 -10.02 -8.77 -20.06
CA VAL A 109 -10.22 -8.13 -18.75
C VAL A 109 -11.54 -8.66 -18.18
N VAL A 110 -11.48 -9.49 -17.14
CA VAL A 110 -12.67 -10.18 -16.61
C VAL A 110 -13.37 -9.32 -15.55
N GLU A 111 -14.66 -9.06 -15.75
CA GLU A 111 -15.55 -8.46 -14.75
C GLU A 111 -16.51 -9.51 -14.20
N ASN A 112 -16.36 -9.86 -12.92
CA ASN A 112 -17.27 -10.77 -12.25
C ASN A 112 -18.49 -9.99 -11.75
N LEU A 113 -19.67 -10.30 -12.27
CA LEU A 113 -20.90 -9.59 -11.92
C LEU A 113 -21.65 -10.36 -10.82
N PRO A 114 -21.75 -9.82 -9.59
CA PRO A 114 -22.44 -10.49 -8.50
C PRO A 114 -23.96 -10.51 -8.75
N ILE A 115 -24.67 -11.41 -8.04
CA ILE A 115 -26.14 -11.49 -8.09
C ILE A 115 -26.72 -10.32 -7.29
N VAL A 116 -26.64 -9.12 -7.84
CA VAL A 116 -27.14 -7.88 -7.22
C VAL A 116 -28.14 -7.19 -8.15
N GLY A 117 -28.86 -7.93 -8.99
CA GLY A 117 -29.91 -7.38 -9.88
C GLY A 117 -31.05 -6.69 -9.11
N CYS A 118 -31.85 -5.87 -9.81
CA CYS A 118 -33.09 -5.31 -9.25
C CYS A 118 -34.14 -6.43 -9.22
N LEU A 119 -34.45 -6.91 -8.00
CA LEU A 119 -35.40 -8.01 -7.81
C LEU A 119 -36.80 -7.59 -8.25
N GLU A 120 -37.15 -6.32 -8.02
CA GLU A 120 -38.41 -5.71 -8.41
C GLU A 120 -38.62 -5.81 -9.93
N ASP A 121 -37.61 -5.45 -10.73
CA ASP A 121 -37.69 -5.55 -12.20
C ASP A 121 -37.91 -6.99 -12.69
N VAL A 122 -37.21 -7.97 -12.09
CA VAL A 122 -37.34 -9.39 -12.46
C VAL A 122 -38.72 -9.93 -12.10
N VAL A 123 -39.27 -9.51 -10.95
CA VAL A 123 -40.62 -9.86 -10.51
C VAL A 123 -41.67 -9.26 -11.44
N ASP A 124 -41.50 -8.00 -11.83
CA ASP A 124 -42.39 -7.33 -12.79
C ASP A 124 -42.35 -8.01 -14.16
N TRP A 125 -41.16 -8.39 -14.66
CA TRP A 125 -41.05 -9.13 -15.93
C TRP A 125 -41.74 -10.49 -15.88
N TYR A 126 -41.69 -11.17 -14.73
CA TYR A 126 -42.35 -12.46 -14.52
C TYR A 126 -43.87 -12.34 -14.59
N PHE A 127 -44.46 -11.38 -13.86
CA PHE A 127 -45.92 -11.22 -13.82
C PHE A 127 -46.50 -10.57 -15.09
N ASP A 128 -45.74 -9.68 -15.73
CA ASP A 128 -46.13 -9.03 -16.99
C ASP A 128 -45.85 -9.90 -18.23
N ILE A 129 -45.25 -11.09 -18.05
CA ILE A 129 -44.85 -12.00 -19.14
C ILE A 129 -43.98 -11.26 -20.18
N LYS A 130 -43.01 -10.50 -19.68
CA LYS A 130 -42.02 -9.79 -20.51
C LYS A 130 -40.80 -10.69 -20.73
N PRO A 131 -40.18 -10.65 -21.92
CA PRO A 131 -38.93 -11.37 -22.17
C PRO A 131 -37.88 -11.07 -21.09
N PRO A 132 -37.23 -12.11 -20.50
CA PRO A 132 -37.08 -13.47 -21.02
C PRO A 132 -38.19 -14.48 -20.62
N PHE A 133 -39.26 -14.07 -19.93
CA PHE A 133 -40.36 -14.98 -19.59
C PHE A 133 -41.37 -15.14 -20.73
N ALA A 134 -41.89 -16.36 -20.91
CA ALA A 134 -42.93 -16.66 -21.89
C ALA A 134 -43.93 -17.74 -21.43
N ASP A 135 -45.18 -17.63 -21.89
CA ASP A 135 -46.30 -18.53 -21.51
C ASP A 135 -46.29 -19.91 -22.17
N LYS A 136 -45.33 -20.17 -23.08
CA LYS A 136 -45.24 -21.44 -23.83
C LYS A 136 -43.98 -22.22 -23.45
N ASN A 137 -44.06 -23.55 -23.55
CA ASN A 137 -42.92 -24.49 -23.44
C ASN A 137 -42.14 -24.48 -22.11
N GLY A 138 -42.77 -24.18 -20.98
CA GLY A 138 -42.13 -24.26 -19.65
C GLY A 138 -41.21 -23.08 -19.31
N LYS A 139 -41.22 -22.02 -20.14
CA LYS A 139 -40.41 -20.81 -20.04
C LYS A 139 -40.90 -19.78 -19.00
N GLN A 140 -41.87 -20.16 -18.17
CA GLN A 140 -42.19 -19.45 -16.92
C GLN A 140 -41.10 -19.65 -15.83
N LYS A 141 -40.01 -20.36 -16.14
CA LYS A 141 -38.94 -20.72 -15.20
C LYS A 141 -37.58 -20.09 -15.54
N GLU A 142 -37.52 -19.16 -16.49
CA GLU A 142 -36.28 -18.50 -16.97
C GLU A 142 -35.77 -17.39 -16.02
N PHE A 143 -35.79 -17.68 -14.72
CA PHE A 143 -35.22 -16.77 -13.71
C PHE A 143 -33.72 -16.54 -13.89
N PRO A 144 -32.87 -17.54 -14.25
CA PRO A 144 -31.46 -17.29 -14.50
C PRO A 144 -31.22 -16.21 -15.54
N ASP A 145 -31.89 -16.28 -16.69
CA ASP A 145 -31.79 -15.30 -17.77
C ASP A 145 -32.29 -13.93 -17.34
N ALA A 146 -33.40 -13.88 -16.59
CA ALA A 146 -33.92 -12.63 -16.06
C ALA A 146 -32.93 -11.95 -15.10
N PHE A 147 -32.28 -12.72 -14.23
CA PHE A 147 -31.24 -12.19 -13.35
C PHE A 147 -29.98 -11.79 -14.13
N ILE A 148 -29.59 -12.52 -15.17
CA ILE A 148 -28.46 -12.16 -16.04
C ILE A 148 -28.75 -10.82 -16.70
N ILE A 149 -29.93 -10.67 -17.31
CA ILE A 149 -30.35 -9.43 -17.98
C ILE A 149 -30.40 -8.27 -16.97
N SER A 150 -30.98 -8.46 -15.79
CA SER A 150 -31.00 -7.43 -14.73
C SER A 150 -29.59 -7.01 -14.30
N VAL A 151 -28.67 -7.97 -14.21
CA VAL A 151 -27.26 -7.71 -13.87
C VAL A 151 -26.53 -6.99 -15.00
N LEU A 152 -26.82 -7.30 -16.27
CA LEU A 152 -26.29 -6.58 -17.43
C LEU A 152 -26.83 -5.14 -17.49
N ASP A 153 -28.11 -4.94 -17.18
CA ASP A 153 -28.73 -3.61 -17.09
C ASP A 153 -28.05 -2.75 -16.03
N GLN A 154 -27.84 -3.32 -14.84
CA GLN A 154 -27.08 -2.65 -13.79
C GLN A 154 -25.64 -2.39 -14.16
N TYR A 155 -24.98 -3.33 -14.84
CA TYR A 155 -23.63 -3.13 -15.32
C TYR A 155 -23.58 -1.92 -16.26
N HIS A 156 -24.53 -1.80 -17.19
CA HIS A 156 -24.68 -0.63 -18.03
C HIS A 156 -24.96 0.63 -17.20
N HIS A 157 -25.87 0.60 -16.23
CA HIS A 157 -26.16 1.77 -15.39
C HIS A 157 -24.94 2.25 -14.58
N LYS A 158 -24.04 1.33 -14.18
CA LYS A 158 -22.82 1.65 -13.43
C LYS A 158 -21.68 2.12 -14.33
N SER A 159 -21.45 1.41 -15.44
CA SER A 159 -20.28 1.62 -16.32
C SER A 159 -20.57 2.52 -17.53
N TYR A 160 -21.85 2.71 -17.88
CA TYR A 160 -22.32 3.30 -19.13
C TYR A 160 -21.77 2.62 -20.39
N ALA A 161 -21.19 1.43 -20.26
CA ALA A 161 -20.67 0.67 -21.38
C ALA A 161 -21.82 -0.01 -22.14
N ASN A 162 -21.78 0.06 -23.47
CA ASN A 162 -22.62 -0.81 -24.29
C ASN A 162 -22.12 -2.26 -24.15
N ILE A 163 -23.02 -3.22 -24.32
CA ILE A 163 -22.76 -4.64 -24.10
C ILE A 163 -22.99 -5.40 -25.39
N ALA A 164 -22.04 -6.25 -25.78
CA ALA A 164 -22.21 -7.25 -26.82
C ALA A 164 -22.68 -8.54 -26.17
N VAL A 165 -23.81 -9.08 -26.60
CA VAL A 165 -24.33 -10.37 -26.16
C VAL A 165 -24.13 -11.37 -27.30
N ILE A 166 -23.47 -12.49 -27.02
CA ILE A 166 -23.30 -13.59 -27.96
C ILE A 166 -24.23 -14.74 -27.57
N GLY A 167 -25.20 -15.08 -28.43
CA GLY A 167 -26.18 -16.13 -28.17
C GLY A 167 -27.11 -16.40 -29.35
N ARG A 168 -27.95 -17.44 -29.28
CA ARG A 168 -29.06 -17.64 -30.25
C ARG A 168 -30.40 -17.88 -29.58
N ASP A 169 -30.49 -17.71 -28.27
CA ASP A 169 -31.77 -17.85 -27.57
C ASP A 169 -32.72 -16.73 -27.99
N GLU A 170 -33.85 -17.11 -28.60
CA GLU A 170 -34.83 -16.16 -29.14
C GLU A 170 -35.44 -15.25 -28.06
N ASP A 171 -35.60 -15.73 -26.83
CA ASP A 171 -36.20 -14.94 -25.75
C ASP A 171 -35.16 -14.00 -25.13
N PHE A 172 -33.91 -14.47 -25.00
CA PHE A 172 -32.79 -13.62 -24.61
C PHE A 172 -32.55 -12.51 -25.65
N ILE A 173 -32.66 -12.83 -26.94
CA ILE A 173 -32.61 -11.86 -28.05
C ILE A 173 -33.71 -10.82 -27.92
N GLN A 174 -34.95 -11.25 -27.69
CA GLN A 174 -36.10 -10.33 -27.53
C GLN A 174 -35.92 -9.42 -26.31
N ALA A 175 -35.40 -9.96 -25.21
CA ALA A 175 -35.08 -9.15 -24.04
C ALA A 175 -33.99 -8.11 -24.36
N CYS A 176 -32.93 -8.50 -25.07
CA CYS A 176 -31.88 -7.57 -25.52
C CYS A 176 -32.42 -6.50 -26.49
N ALA A 177 -33.35 -6.85 -27.39
CA ALA A 177 -33.88 -5.94 -28.40
C ALA A 177 -34.61 -4.72 -27.80
N SER A 178 -35.16 -4.87 -26.59
CA SER A 178 -35.78 -3.75 -25.85
C SER A 178 -34.75 -2.76 -25.26
N ARG A 179 -33.46 -3.09 -25.28
CA ARG A 179 -32.37 -2.34 -24.64
C ARG A 179 -31.41 -1.78 -25.68
N ARG A 180 -31.44 -0.46 -25.87
CA ARG A 180 -30.64 0.24 -26.89
C ARG A 180 -29.11 0.14 -26.70
N TYR A 181 -28.65 -0.21 -25.49
CA TYR A 181 -27.25 -0.35 -25.12
C TYR A 181 -26.73 -1.79 -25.25
N ILE A 182 -27.60 -2.76 -25.58
CA ILE A 182 -27.19 -4.14 -25.82
C ILE A 182 -27.25 -4.41 -27.33
N SER A 183 -26.11 -4.80 -27.89
CA SER A 183 -26.00 -5.30 -29.26
C SER A 183 -25.90 -6.81 -29.23
N HIS A 184 -26.84 -7.49 -29.90
CA HIS A 184 -26.88 -8.94 -29.94
C HIS A 184 -26.17 -9.48 -31.20
N PHE A 185 -25.37 -10.52 -31.04
CA PHE A 185 -24.68 -11.23 -32.11
C PHE A 185 -24.94 -12.74 -31.98
N ILE A 186 -25.14 -13.38 -33.13
CA ILE A 186 -25.54 -14.79 -33.21
C ILE A 186 -24.36 -15.73 -32.90
N ASP A 187 -23.14 -15.31 -33.22
CA ASP A 187 -21.88 -15.97 -32.86
C ASP A 187 -20.69 -14.98 -32.92
N PHE A 188 -19.49 -15.48 -32.62
CA PHE A 188 -18.26 -14.69 -32.70
C PHE A 188 -17.93 -14.19 -34.11
N LYS A 189 -18.34 -14.91 -35.15
CA LYS A 189 -18.04 -14.48 -36.52
C LYS A 189 -18.84 -13.22 -36.85
N ASP A 190 -20.11 -13.17 -36.49
CA ASP A 190 -20.94 -11.98 -36.69
C ASP A 190 -20.41 -10.78 -35.88
N TYR A 191 -19.93 -11.04 -34.66
CA TYR A 191 -19.28 -10.02 -33.84
C TYR A 191 -17.97 -9.51 -34.48
N ILE A 192 -17.10 -10.39 -34.96
CA ILE A 192 -15.86 -10.04 -35.66
C ILE A 192 -16.15 -9.28 -36.97
N ASP A 193 -17.16 -9.72 -37.73
CA ASP A 193 -17.57 -9.08 -38.98
C ASP A 193 -18.12 -7.66 -38.74
N GLU A 194 -18.77 -7.39 -37.59
CA GLU A 194 -19.17 -6.02 -37.21
C GLU A 194 -17.96 -5.14 -36.85
N PHE A 195 -16.90 -5.74 -36.28
CA PHE A 195 -15.60 -5.07 -36.13
C PHE A 195 -14.85 -4.90 -37.44
N ARG A 196 -15.29 -5.50 -38.56
CA ARG A 196 -14.56 -5.45 -39.83
C ARG A 196 -14.32 -4.03 -40.37
N PRO A 197 -15.19 -3.02 -40.23
CA PRO A 197 -14.86 -1.63 -40.55
C PRO A 197 -13.70 -1.09 -39.68
N GLU A 198 -13.67 -1.44 -38.40
CA GLU A 198 -12.61 -1.09 -37.44
C GLU A 198 -11.31 -1.91 -37.66
N LEU A 199 -11.42 -3.16 -38.11
CA LEU A 199 -10.33 -4.10 -38.40
C LEU A 199 -9.77 -4.00 -39.84
N SER A 200 -10.54 -3.47 -40.80
CA SER A 200 -10.15 -3.38 -42.23
C SER A 200 -9.47 -2.06 -42.61
N GLY A 201 -9.12 -1.23 -41.63
CA GLY A 201 -8.20 -0.10 -41.84
C GLY A 201 -8.65 0.90 -42.90
N LYS A 202 -9.96 1.20 -42.99
CA LYS A 202 -10.49 2.29 -43.84
C LYS A 202 -11.16 3.45 -43.11
N ASP A 203 -11.36 3.35 -41.80
CA ASP A 203 -11.42 4.54 -40.93
C ASP A 203 -10.12 4.58 -40.13
N ARG A 204 -9.08 4.98 -40.84
CA ARG A 204 -7.77 5.34 -40.28
C ARG A 204 -7.99 6.42 -39.22
N LEU A 205 -7.69 6.12 -37.94
CA LEU A 205 -6.69 6.97 -37.30
C LEU A 205 -5.52 7.06 -38.29
N PRO A 206 -4.92 8.23 -38.54
CA PRO A 206 -3.67 8.27 -39.30
C PRO A 206 -2.79 7.13 -38.81
N GLU A 207 -2.39 6.25 -39.74
CA GLU A 207 -1.55 5.08 -39.49
C GLU A 207 -0.58 5.41 -38.37
N ASP A 208 -0.48 4.53 -37.34
CA ASP A 208 0.48 4.61 -36.22
C ASP A 208 1.44 5.76 -36.47
N ILE A 209 1.01 6.97 -36.07
CA ILE A 209 1.78 8.15 -36.43
C ILE A 209 3.09 7.88 -35.73
N ASP A 210 4.13 7.62 -36.51
CA ASP A 210 5.42 7.24 -35.97
C ASP A 210 5.91 8.45 -35.18
N LEU A 211 5.69 8.42 -33.86
CA LEU A 211 6.07 9.46 -32.90
C LEU A 211 7.59 9.67 -32.93
N THR A 212 8.34 8.73 -33.48
CA THR A 212 9.79 8.81 -33.61
C THR A 212 10.24 9.52 -34.90
N LYS A 213 9.34 9.75 -35.88
CA LYS A 213 9.69 10.48 -37.10
C LYS A 213 9.87 11.98 -36.80
N PRO A 214 11.08 12.53 -36.95
CA PRO A 214 11.32 13.94 -36.70
C PRO A 214 10.57 14.81 -37.72
N ILE A 215 10.23 16.01 -37.27
CA ILE A 215 9.63 17.05 -38.10
C ILE A 215 10.64 17.51 -39.14
N THR A 216 10.20 17.68 -40.39
CA THR A 216 11.07 18.24 -41.44
C THR A 216 11.09 19.76 -41.32
N THR A 217 12.17 20.39 -41.79
CA THR A 217 12.25 21.86 -41.85
C THR A 217 11.11 22.46 -42.68
N GLU A 218 10.68 21.77 -43.73
CA GLU A 218 9.55 22.16 -44.57
C GLU A 218 8.23 22.13 -43.79
N ASP A 219 7.89 20.99 -43.15
CA ASP A 219 6.64 20.83 -42.39
C ASP A 219 6.60 21.83 -41.20
N LEU A 220 7.73 22.05 -40.51
CA LEU A 220 7.82 23.03 -39.43
C LEU A 220 7.60 24.46 -39.91
N THR A 221 8.19 24.83 -41.05
CA THR A 221 8.04 26.19 -41.61
C THR A 221 6.61 26.42 -42.07
N GLU A 222 5.99 25.40 -42.67
CA GLU A 222 4.58 25.44 -43.09
C GLU A 222 3.63 25.56 -41.90
N LEU A 223 3.78 24.72 -40.86
CA LEU A 223 2.96 24.81 -39.64
C LEU A 223 3.13 26.17 -38.95
N LYS A 224 4.36 26.69 -38.84
CA LYS A 224 4.60 28.03 -38.28
C LYS A 224 3.91 29.13 -39.08
N ALA A 225 3.99 29.07 -40.40
CA ALA A 225 3.34 30.05 -41.26
C ALA A 225 1.83 30.00 -41.05
N ILE A 226 1.20 28.82 -41.12
CA ILE A 226 -0.26 28.70 -40.95
C ILE A 226 -0.69 29.16 -39.56
N LEU A 227 -0.02 28.69 -38.49
CA LEU A 227 -0.37 29.08 -37.12
C LEU A 227 -0.20 30.59 -36.87
N SER A 228 0.71 31.28 -37.59
CA SER A 228 0.88 32.73 -37.47
C SER A 228 -0.30 33.56 -37.99
N HIS A 229 -1.18 32.97 -38.80
CA HIS A 229 -2.39 33.63 -39.31
C HIS A 229 -3.55 33.67 -38.28
N GLY A 230 -3.46 32.95 -37.15
CA GLY A 230 -4.46 32.96 -36.08
C GLY A 230 -5.89 32.67 -36.58
N GLY A 231 -6.88 33.46 -36.13
CA GLY A 231 -8.28 33.28 -36.52
C GLY A 231 -8.61 33.59 -37.99
N THR A 232 -7.63 33.98 -38.81
CA THR A 232 -7.82 34.31 -40.25
C THR A 232 -7.43 33.17 -41.19
N VAL A 233 -7.14 31.97 -40.65
CA VAL A 233 -6.77 30.79 -41.44
C VAL A 233 -7.90 30.38 -42.40
N THR A 234 -7.53 30.13 -43.65
CA THR A 234 -8.45 29.74 -44.73
C THR A 234 -8.83 28.26 -44.65
N SER A 235 -9.96 27.87 -45.24
CA SER A 235 -10.39 26.46 -45.29
C SER A 235 -9.37 25.53 -45.96
N LEU A 236 -8.57 26.06 -46.91
CA LEU A 236 -7.50 25.32 -47.56
C LEU A 236 -6.34 25.04 -46.60
N GLU A 237 -5.95 26.03 -45.80
CA GLU A 237 -4.92 25.89 -44.77
C GLU A 237 -5.37 24.95 -43.64
N ILE A 238 -6.66 24.96 -43.28
CA ILE A 238 -7.22 24.01 -42.30
C ILE A 238 -7.11 22.58 -42.82
N GLN A 239 -7.54 22.32 -44.05
CA GLN A 239 -7.37 21.00 -44.69
C GLN A 239 -5.89 20.60 -44.77
N ARG A 240 -5.01 21.57 -45.07
CA ARG A 240 -3.58 21.35 -45.15
C ARG A 240 -2.98 20.94 -43.81
N VAL A 241 -3.37 21.60 -42.73
CA VAL A 241 -2.95 21.23 -41.37
C VAL A 241 -3.42 19.82 -41.03
N MET A 242 -4.67 19.44 -41.31
CA MET A 242 -5.13 18.07 -41.05
C MET A 242 -4.26 17.04 -41.76
N GLN A 243 -3.88 17.28 -43.02
CA GLN A 243 -2.94 16.41 -43.75
C GLN A 243 -1.54 16.37 -43.11
N LEU A 244 -1.04 17.49 -42.60
CA LEU A 244 0.28 17.56 -41.95
C LEU A 244 0.31 16.80 -40.62
N LEU A 245 -0.79 16.80 -39.86
CA LEU A 245 -0.95 16.05 -38.62
C LEU A 245 -0.93 14.54 -38.86
N GLU A 246 -1.48 14.08 -39.98
CA GLU A 246 -1.51 12.67 -40.36
C GLU A 246 -0.15 12.17 -40.91
N ARG A 247 0.78 13.07 -41.23
CA ARG A 247 2.03 12.74 -41.94
C ARG A 247 3.16 12.24 -41.03
N ARG A 248 3.34 12.84 -39.84
CA ARG A 248 4.48 12.61 -38.92
C ARG A 248 4.12 12.91 -37.46
N GLY A 249 4.69 12.16 -36.51
CA GLY A 249 4.40 12.34 -35.07
C GLY A 249 4.89 13.65 -34.50
N ALA A 250 6.07 14.09 -34.92
CA ALA A 250 6.57 15.39 -34.50
C ALA A 250 5.74 16.57 -35.06
N ASN A 251 5.01 16.40 -36.18
CA ASN A 251 4.08 17.43 -36.68
C ASN A 251 2.86 17.53 -35.76
N TYR A 252 2.35 16.38 -35.35
CA TYR A 252 1.24 16.24 -34.40
C TYR A 252 1.59 16.92 -33.07
N ASP A 253 2.71 16.54 -32.45
CA ASP A 253 3.16 17.15 -31.19
C ASP A 253 3.38 18.66 -31.31
N TYR A 254 4.06 19.10 -32.38
CA TYR A 254 4.34 20.53 -32.59
C TYR A 254 3.06 21.35 -32.68
N PHE A 255 2.09 20.90 -33.47
CA PHE A 255 0.83 21.63 -33.65
C PHE A 255 0.09 21.78 -32.31
N PHE A 256 -0.12 20.68 -31.58
CA PHE A 256 -0.89 20.72 -30.33
C PHE A 256 -0.21 21.51 -29.20
N GLN A 257 1.11 21.70 -29.27
CA GLN A 257 1.86 22.54 -28.33
C GLN A 257 1.82 24.04 -28.65
N HIS A 258 1.45 24.44 -29.88
CA HIS A 258 1.55 25.83 -30.34
C HIS A 258 0.22 26.42 -30.83
N ALA A 259 -0.75 25.60 -31.22
CA ALA A 259 -2.08 26.05 -31.57
C ALA A 259 -2.83 26.53 -30.31
N ASN A 260 -3.37 27.75 -30.36
CA ASN A 260 -4.15 28.34 -29.27
C ASN A 260 -5.44 29.02 -29.74
N ASP A 261 -5.66 29.10 -31.05
CA ASP A 261 -6.81 29.81 -31.64
C ASP A 261 -8.05 28.91 -31.63
N GLN A 262 -9.21 29.48 -31.26
CA GLN A 262 -10.48 28.76 -31.17
C GLN A 262 -10.92 28.15 -32.50
N ILE A 263 -10.49 28.71 -33.64
CA ILE A 263 -10.89 28.22 -34.98
C ILE A 263 -10.63 26.72 -35.16
N TRP A 264 -9.59 26.18 -34.52
CA TRP A 264 -9.24 24.76 -34.63
C TRP A 264 -10.20 23.83 -33.86
N LEU A 265 -10.94 24.35 -32.87
CA LEU A 265 -11.68 23.51 -31.92
C LEU A 265 -12.79 22.69 -32.59
N SER A 266 -13.61 23.32 -33.43
CA SER A 266 -14.65 22.62 -34.19
C SER A 266 -14.05 21.63 -35.17
N HIS A 267 -13.00 22.04 -35.89
CA HIS A 267 -12.37 21.18 -36.89
C HIS A 267 -11.69 19.95 -36.26
N LEU A 268 -10.97 20.12 -35.15
CA LEU A 268 -10.36 19.00 -34.42
C LEU A 268 -11.41 18.07 -33.81
N SER A 269 -12.51 18.63 -33.31
CA SER A 269 -13.63 17.84 -32.79
C SER A 269 -14.31 17.01 -33.90
N ASP A 270 -14.55 17.61 -35.07
CA ASP A 270 -15.19 16.94 -36.20
C ASP A 270 -14.33 15.81 -36.78
N HIS A 271 -12.99 15.94 -36.69
CA HIS A 271 -12.03 14.91 -37.08
C HIS A 271 -11.72 13.89 -35.95
N GLY A 272 -12.39 13.99 -34.79
CA GLY A 272 -12.32 12.97 -33.74
C GLY A 272 -11.07 12.99 -32.84
N TYR A 273 -10.26 14.05 -32.87
CA TYR A 273 -9.01 14.13 -32.08
C TYR A 273 -9.22 14.06 -30.55
N PHE A 274 -10.43 14.34 -30.06
CA PHE A 274 -10.79 14.30 -28.63
C PHE A 274 -11.53 13.02 -28.21
N LEU A 275 -11.78 12.09 -29.12
CA LEU A 275 -12.63 10.91 -28.86
C LEU A 275 -11.88 9.74 -28.22
N ASN A 276 -10.55 9.69 -28.29
CA ASN A 276 -9.76 8.54 -27.85
C ASN A 276 -8.65 8.96 -26.86
N PRO A 277 -8.98 9.38 -25.64
CA PRO A 277 -7.96 9.61 -24.62
C PRO A 277 -7.26 8.28 -24.29
N PRO A 278 -5.92 8.24 -24.21
CA PRO A 278 -5.20 7.00 -23.91
C PRO A 278 -5.49 6.53 -22.49
N ASN A 279 -5.53 5.20 -22.29
CA ASN A 279 -5.54 4.57 -20.97
C ASN A 279 -4.12 4.28 -20.50
N VAL A 280 -3.96 3.93 -19.22
CA VAL A 280 -2.70 3.40 -18.68
C VAL A 280 -2.39 2.05 -19.33
N GLU A 281 -1.15 1.89 -19.77
CA GLU A 281 -0.67 0.66 -20.39
C GLU A 281 0.24 -0.10 -19.40
N LEU A 282 0.00 -1.39 -19.19
CA LEU A 282 0.91 -2.25 -18.43
C LEU A 282 1.94 -2.85 -19.39
N ARG A 283 3.22 -2.57 -19.15
CA ARG A 283 4.32 -3.16 -19.93
C ARG A 283 4.61 -4.59 -19.47
N SER A 284 5.24 -5.36 -20.35
CA SER A 284 5.60 -6.77 -20.11
C SER A 284 6.58 -6.99 -18.94
N ASP A 285 7.27 -5.93 -18.52
CA ASP A 285 8.18 -5.88 -17.38
C ASP A 285 7.47 -5.56 -16.04
N GLY A 286 6.15 -5.34 -16.06
CA GLY A 286 5.37 -4.98 -14.87
C GLY A 286 5.33 -3.49 -14.57
N HIS A 287 5.96 -2.63 -15.39
CA HIS A 287 5.88 -1.17 -15.23
C HIS A 287 4.65 -0.58 -15.92
N TYR A 288 4.08 0.48 -15.33
CA TYR A 288 2.98 1.23 -15.92
C TYR A 288 3.52 2.34 -16.84
N ASN A 289 3.01 2.40 -18.06
CA ASN A 289 3.20 3.51 -19.00
C ASN A 289 1.97 4.40 -18.97
N PHE A 290 2.19 5.72 -18.90
CA PHE A 290 1.13 6.74 -18.91
C PHE A 290 1.25 7.52 -20.22
N PRO A 291 0.57 7.09 -21.30
CA PRO A 291 0.78 7.70 -22.60
C PRO A 291 0.47 9.20 -22.58
N TRP A 292 1.27 9.97 -23.30
CA TRP A 292 1.05 11.39 -23.49
C TRP A 292 -0.13 11.65 -24.43
N TRP A 293 -0.90 12.71 -24.20
CA TRP A 293 -2.06 13.05 -25.04
C TRP A 293 -2.02 14.53 -25.48
N PRO A 294 -1.31 14.85 -26.58
CA PRO A 294 -1.16 16.21 -27.09
C PRO A 294 -2.45 17.03 -27.27
N PRO A 295 -3.61 16.47 -27.69
CA PRO A 295 -4.86 17.21 -27.80
C PRO A 295 -5.26 17.97 -26.54
N LEU A 296 -4.85 17.50 -25.36
CA LEU A 296 -5.09 18.17 -24.10
C LEU A 296 -4.32 19.49 -23.95
N GLU A 297 -3.11 19.58 -24.50
CA GLU A 297 -2.32 20.83 -24.47
C GLU A 297 -3.00 21.95 -25.26
N TYR A 298 -3.55 21.62 -26.43
CA TYR A 298 -4.35 22.57 -27.21
C TYR A 298 -5.58 23.03 -26.43
N LEU A 299 -6.31 22.13 -25.76
CA LEU A 299 -7.46 22.52 -24.94
C LEU A 299 -7.05 23.45 -23.80
N ASN A 300 -5.89 23.23 -23.18
CA ASN A 300 -5.36 24.08 -22.12
C ASN A 300 -4.95 25.47 -22.64
N LEU A 301 -4.35 25.56 -23.83
CA LEU A 301 -3.96 26.82 -24.49
C LEU A 301 -5.17 27.61 -25.02
N ALA A 302 -6.13 26.92 -25.64
CA ALA A 302 -7.33 27.53 -26.22
C ALA A 302 -8.36 27.96 -25.16
N TYR A 303 -8.24 27.47 -23.92
CA TYR A 303 -9.19 27.75 -22.85
C TYR A 303 -9.39 29.25 -22.62
N ASP A 304 -8.31 30.02 -22.55
CA ASP A 304 -8.40 31.45 -22.20
C ASP A 304 -9.12 32.26 -23.30
N ALA A 305 -9.07 31.79 -24.55
CA ALA A 305 -9.80 32.38 -25.68
C ALA A 305 -11.25 31.91 -25.78
N ALA A 306 -11.55 30.65 -25.41
CA ALA A 306 -12.86 30.04 -25.60
C ALA A 306 -13.28 29.07 -24.48
N PRO A 307 -13.53 29.56 -23.24
CA PRO A 307 -13.79 28.69 -22.09
C PRO A 307 -14.98 27.75 -22.27
N ASP A 308 -16.13 28.27 -22.69
CA ASP A 308 -17.37 27.48 -22.81
C ASP A 308 -17.29 26.41 -23.91
N ALA A 309 -16.59 26.72 -25.00
CA ALA A 309 -16.38 25.79 -26.10
C ALA A 309 -15.45 24.65 -25.69
N VAL A 310 -14.35 24.97 -24.99
CA VAL A 310 -13.42 23.97 -24.43
C VAL A 310 -14.13 23.08 -23.39
N LEU A 311 -14.89 23.64 -22.46
CA LEU A 311 -15.64 22.86 -21.48
C LEU A 311 -16.70 21.96 -22.15
N SER A 312 -17.29 22.41 -23.25
CA SER A 312 -18.23 21.60 -24.05
C SER A 312 -17.54 20.42 -24.73
N VAL A 313 -16.28 20.56 -25.14
CA VAL A 313 -15.45 19.46 -25.66
C VAL A 313 -15.06 18.51 -24.52
N ILE A 314 -14.57 19.03 -23.39
CA ILE A 314 -14.18 18.21 -22.23
C ILE A 314 -15.34 17.34 -21.74
N ALA A 315 -16.56 17.87 -21.71
CA ALA A 315 -17.75 17.12 -21.33
C ALA A 315 -18.06 15.91 -22.23
N LYS A 316 -17.49 15.85 -23.45
CA LYS A 316 -17.67 14.75 -24.41
C LYS A 316 -16.48 13.78 -24.43
N ILE A 317 -15.37 14.09 -23.74
CA ILE A 317 -14.21 13.21 -23.67
C ILE A 317 -14.61 11.92 -22.93
N PRO A 318 -14.37 10.73 -23.51
CA PRO A 318 -14.65 9.46 -22.82
C PRO A 318 -13.83 9.29 -21.54
N SER A 319 -14.29 8.44 -20.63
CA SER A 319 -13.57 8.16 -19.39
C SER A 319 -12.22 7.49 -19.66
N THR A 320 -11.18 7.92 -18.94
CA THR A 320 -9.83 7.33 -18.97
C THR A 320 -9.33 7.14 -17.53
N ASN A 321 -8.45 6.16 -17.33
CA ASN A 321 -7.69 5.98 -16.08
C ASN A 321 -6.30 6.62 -16.11
N ASN A 322 -5.93 7.30 -17.20
CA ASN A 322 -4.62 7.92 -17.34
C ASN A 322 -4.53 9.23 -16.54
N PHE A 323 -3.71 9.22 -15.48
CA PHE A 323 -3.59 10.36 -14.58
C PHE A 323 -3.16 11.64 -15.31
N ARG A 324 -2.31 11.57 -16.34
CA ARG A 324 -1.83 12.77 -17.07
C ARG A 324 -2.97 13.47 -17.79
N VAL A 325 -3.90 12.69 -18.35
CA VAL A 325 -5.08 13.22 -19.02
C VAL A 325 -6.04 13.83 -18.01
N LEU A 326 -6.30 13.12 -16.91
CA LEU A 326 -7.17 13.59 -15.83
C LEU A 326 -6.61 14.86 -15.16
N GLU A 327 -5.30 14.94 -14.97
CA GLU A 327 -4.60 16.10 -14.42
C GLU A 327 -4.74 17.33 -15.31
N GLY A 328 -4.50 17.20 -16.62
CA GLY A 328 -4.67 18.33 -17.54
C GLY A 328 -6.13 18.77 -17.66
N ILE A 329 -7.09 17.84 -17.61
CA ILE A 329 -8.52 18.20 -17.56
C ILE A 329 -8.82 18.95 -16.26
N ALA A 330 -8.36 18.44 -15.10
CA ALA A 330 -8.56 19.09 -13.81
C ALA A 330 -7.97 20.49 -13.79
N LYS A 331 -6.76 20.67 -14.34
CA LYS A 331 -6.12 21.98 -14.52
C LYS A 331 -6.98 22.96 -15.31
N ILE A 332 -7.62 22.51 -16.40
CA ILE A 332 -8.51 23.36 -17.21
C ILE A 332 -9.80 23.69 -16.44
N VAL A 333 -10.43 22.69 -15.82
CA VAL A 333 -11.69 22.86 -15.07
C VAL A 333 -11.48 23.83 -13.90
N LEU A 334 -10.36 23.72 -13.18
CA LEU A 334 -10.04 24.55 -12.01
C LEU A 334 -9.67 25.99 -12.38
N LYS A 335 -9.42 26.33 -13.66
CA LYS A 335 -9.34 27.75 -14.08
C LYS A 335 -10.69 28.47 -13.95
N ASN A 336 -11.81 27.73 -13.93
CA ASN A 336 -13.14 28.30 -13.80
C ASN A 336 -13.58 28.39 -12.33
N ASP A 337 -14.12 29.53 -11.92
CA ASP A 337 -14.65 29.71 -10.56
C ASP A 337 -16.19 29.52 -10.45
N SER A 338 -16.82 28.91 -11.47
CA SER A 338 -18.27 28.60 -11.46
C SER A 338 -18.59 27.30 -10.72
N VAL A 339 -19.58 27.40 -9.82
CA VAL A 339 -20.11 26.26 -9.08
C VAL A 339 -20.75 25.22 -9.99
N GLU A 340 -21.44 25.66 -11.04
CA GLU A 340 -22.10 24.78 -12.01
C GLU A 340 -21.08 23.96 -12.82
N VAL A 341 -19.98 24.61 -13.20
CA VAL A 341 -18.87 23.94 -13.92
C VAL A 341 -18.21 22.90 -13.00
N PHE A 342 -17.90 23.28 -11.76
CA PHE A 342 -17.33 22.35 -10.78
C PHE A 342 -18.23 21.14 -10.55
N LEU A 343 -19.54 21.35 -10.37
CA LEU A 343 -20.51 20.27 -10.19
C LEU A 343 -20.57 19.35 -11.40
N LYS A 344 -20.63 19.92 -12.61
CA LYS A 344 -20.65 19.19 -13.89
C LYS A 344 -19.44 18.27 -14.06
N PHE A 345 -18.26 18.71 -13.60
CA PHE A 345 -17.00 17.97 -13.74
C PHE A 345 -16.53 17.26 -12.47
N SER A 346 -17.35 17.24 -11.42
CA SER A 346 -17.03 16.62 -10.12
C SER A 346 -16.60 15.16 -10.25
N LYS A 347 -17.24 14.38 -11.12
CA LYS A 347 -16.86 12.98 -11.40
C LYS A 347 -15.46 12.86 -11.99
N ILE A 348 -15.06 13.77 -12.87
CA ILE A 348 -13.71 13.77 -13.45
C ILE A 348 -12.68 14.18 -12.40
N LEU A 349 -12.99 15.19 -11.58
CA LEU A 349 -12.13 15.60 -10.46
C LEU A 349 -11.95 14.46 -9.45
N LEU A 350 -13.00 13.69 -9.17
CA LEU A 350 -12.92 12.51 -8.32
C LEU A 350 -12.00 11.43 -8.93
N LEU A 351 -12.17 11.12 -10.22
CA LEU A 351 -11.29 10.18 -10.94
C LEU A 351 -9.84 10.65 -10.94
N PHE A 352 -9.60 11.96 -11.10
CA PHE A 352 -8.27 12.56 -10.98
C PHE A 352 -7.66 12.26 -9.60
N ILE A 353 -8.40 12.53 -8.51
CA ILE A 353 -7.91 12.25 -7.15
C ILE A 353 -7.70 10.73 -6.95
N GLU A 354 -8.56 9.88 -7.51
CA GLU A 354 -8.44 8.43 -7.37
C GLU A 354 -7.19 7.86 -8.04
N ASN A 355 -6.81 8.42 -9.20
CA ASN A 355 -5.70 7.96 -10.03
C ASN A 355 -4.45 8.85 -9.90
N CYS A 356 -4.45 9.84 -8.99
CA CYS A 356 -3.34 10.76 -8.86
C CYS A 356 -2.04 10.03 -8.50
N ALA A 357 -0.96 10.47 -9.14
CA ALA A 357 0.41 10.06 -8.86
C ALA A 357 1.16 11.24 -8.23
N TRP A 358 2.48 11.08 -8.05
CA TRP A 358 3.39 12.10 -7.54
C TRP A 358 3.29 13.42 -8.32
N GLY A 359 3.32 14.55 -7.62
CA GLY A 359 3.32 15.91 -8.17
C GLY A 359 1.95 16.59 -8.25
N ALA A 360 0.91 16.01 -7.64
CA ALA A 360 -0.47 16.50 -7.72
C ALA A 360 -0.82 17.55 -6.64
N ASP A 361 0.05 17.76 -5.65
CA ASP A 361 -0.14 18.66 -4.51
C ASP A 361 -0.61 20.07 -4.92
N ARG A 362 0.00 20.66 -5.95
CA ARG A 362 -0.34 22.01 -6.43
C ARG A 362 -1.78 22.14 -6.92
N LEU A 363 -2.25 21.17 -7.70
CA LEU A 363 -3.63 21.18 -8.22
C LEU A 363 -4.65 20.86 -7.12
N ILE A 364 -4.29 19.97 -6.19
CA ILE A 364 -5.13 19.72 -5.01
C ILE A 364 -5.23 20.99 -4.15
N LEU A 365 -4.12 21.69 -3.91
CA LEU A 365 -4.13 22.95 -3.18
C LEU A 365 -4.94 24.04 -3.90
N ASP A 366 -4.86 24.13 -5.23
CA ASP A 366 -5.70 25.05 -6.02
C ASP A 366 -7.19 24.70 -5.88
N LEU A 367 -7.56 23.42 -5.96
CA LEU A 367 -8.92 22.95 -5.69
C LEU A 367 -9.38 23.35 -4.28
N LEU A 368 -8.56 23.06 -3.26
CA LEU A 368 -8.86 23.38 -1.85
C LEU A 368 -8.92 24.89 -1.59
N SER A 369 -8.31 25.71 -2.44
CA SER A 369 -8.34 27.17 -2.32
C SER A 369 -9.66 27.80 -2.79
N LYS A 370 -10.48 27.06 -3.56
CA LYS A 370 -11.71 27.57 -4.18
C LYS A 370 -12.72 28.05 -3.14
N LYS A 371 -13.14 29.31 -3.28
CA LYS A 371 -14.04 29.98 -2.31
C LYS A 371 -15.45 29.37 -2.26
N PHE A 372 -15.88 28.73 -3.35
CA PHE A 372 -17.22 28.19 -3.49
C PHE A 372 -17.35 26.73 -3.01
N LEU A 373 -16.30 26.10 -2.47
CA LEU A 373 -16.35 24.69 -2.07
C LEU A 373 -17.51 24.35 -1.14
N PHE A 374 -17.90 25.28 -0.27
CA PHE A 374 -19.01 25.10 0.68
C PHE A 374 -20.29 25.84 0.26
N HIS A 375 -20.45 26.09 -1.04
CA HIS A 375 -21.71 26.58 -1.58
C HIS A 375 -22.81 25.52 -1.43
N GLU A 376 -24.05 25.94 -1.17
CA GLU A 376 -25.17 25.04 -0.85
C GLU A 376 -25.40 23.94 -1.90
N SER A 377 -25.22 24.26 -3.18
CA SER A 377 -25.35 23.31 -4.29
C SER A 377 -24.26 22.22 -4.33
N LEU A 378 -23.21 22.32 -3.52
CA LEU A 378 -22.10 21.35 -3.44
C LEU A 378 -22.09 20.55 -2.14
N ASN A 379 -23.11 20.68 -1.29
CA ASN A 379 -23.18 20.01 0.03
C ASN A 379 -23.02 18.48 -0.05
N GLU A 380 -23.42 17.85 -1.14
CA GLU A 380 -23.24 16.40 -1.35
C GLU A 380 -21.90 16.06 -2.02
N THR A 381 -21.38 16.95 -2.87
CA THR A 381 -20.20 16.69 -3.71
C THR A 381 -18.89 16.99 -2.99
N THR A 382 -18.81 18.13 -2.29
CA THR A 382 -17.58 18.59 -1.63
C THR A 382 -17.12 17.62 -0.54
N PRO A 383 -17.97 17.11 0.36
CA PRO A 383 -17.52 16.16 1.38
C PRO A 383 -16.92 14.89 0.78
N VAL A 384 -17.47 14.38 -0.34
CA VAL A 384 -16.94 13.19 -1.03
C VAL A 384 -15.55 13.46 -1.59
N LEU A 385 -15.34 14.60 -2.26
CA LEU A 385 -14.03 14.98 -2.79
C LEU A 385 -13.00 15.20 -1.68
N LEU A 386 -13.37 15.94 -0.63
CA LEU A 386 -12.48 16.22 0.50
C LEU A 386 -12.10 14.93 1.23
N LEU A 387 -13.06 14.04 1.50
CA LEU A 387 -12.78 12.74 2.10
C LEU A 387 -11.83 11.92 1.21
N LYS A 388 -12.06 11.90 -0.11
CA LYS A 388 -11.21 11.18 -1.07
C LYS A 388 -9.76 11.67 -1.05
N ILE A 389 -9.53 12.96 -0.77
CA ILE A 389 -8.18 13.55 -0.67
C ILE A 389 -7.46 13.07 0.60
N VAL A 390 -8.16 12.98 1.74
CA VAL A 390 -7.52 12.65 3.03
C VAL A 390 -7.57 11.17 3.40
N GLU A 391 -8.40 10.37 2.75
CA GLU A 391 -8.56 8.95 3.07
C GLU A 391 -7.27 8.14 2.82
N PHE A 392 -7.10 7.10 3.63
CA PHE A 392 -6.03 6.12 3.48
C PHE A 392 -6.50 4.98 2.58
N ARG A 393 -5.54 4.28 1.97
CA ARG A 393 -5.74 3.04 1.21
C ARG A 393 -5.35 1.83 2.06
N PRO A 394 -5.97 0.66 1.85
CA PRO A 394 -5.56 -0.58 2.50
C PRO A 394 -4.09 -0.93 2.24
N ASP A 395 -3.51 -1.69 3.15
CA ASP A 395 -2.14 -2.21 3.02
C ASP A 395 -2.05 -3.12 1.77
N LYS A 396 -1.04 -2.89 0.91
CA LYS A 396 -0.84 -3.69 -0.32
C LYS A 396 -0.62 -5.18 -0.01
N GLU A 397 -0.06 -5.48 1.15
CA GLU A 397 0.27 -6.84 1.59
C GLU A 397 -0.77 -7.39 2.57
N GLU A 398 -1.95 -6.75 2.70
CA GLU A 398 -3.00 -7.12 3.65
C GLU A 398 -3.34 -8.61 3.62
N GLU A 399 -3.60 -9.19 2.44
CA GLU A 399 -3.99 -10.60 2.32
C GLU A 399 -2.86 -11.55 2.76
N LYS A 400 -1.60 -11.21 2.44
CA LYS A 400 -0.43 -12.01 2.86
C LYS A 400 -0.23 -11.94 4.36
N LYS A 401 -0.39 -10.76 4.97
CA LYS A 401 -0.27 -10.55 6.43
C LYS A 401 -1.42 -11.21 7.19
N ARG A 402 -2.63 -11.18 6.66
CA ARG A 402 -3.81 -11.90 7.20
C ARG A 402 -3.60 -13.41 7.19
N SER A 403 -3.01 -13.95 6.11
CA SER A 403 -2.68 -15.37 6.02
C SER A 403 -1.61 -15.75 7.06
N ARG A 404 -0.52 -14.98 7.14
CA ARG A 404 0.55 -15.21 8.14
C ARG A 404 0.06 -15.14 9.58
N ARG A 405 -0.95 -14.32 9.89
CA ARG A 405 -1.49 -14.23 11.25
C ARG A 405 -2.15 -15.51 11.76
N LYS A 406 -2.52 -16.43 10.86
CA LYS A 406 -3.02 -17.77 11.24
C LYS A 406 -1.88 -18.74 11.59
N GLU A 407 -0.65 -18.42 11.20
CA GLU A 407 0.52 -19.30 11.23
C GLU A 407 1.62 -18.80 12.19
N SER A 408 1.80 -17.48 12.27
CA SER A 408 2.81 -16.80 13.08
C SER A 408 2.18 -16.09 14.27
N SER A 409 2.82 -16.24 15.44
CA SER A 409 2.45 -15.52 16.66
C SER A 409 3.14 -14.16 16.78
N ASP A 410 4.01 -13.77 15.84
CA ASP A 410 4.71 -12.49 15.87
C ASP A 410 3.77 -11.33 15.45
N PRO A 411 3.49 -10.36 16.34
CA PRO A 411 2.69 -9.18 16.00
C PRO A 411 3.29 -8.36 14.86
N TRP A 412 4.62 -8.29 14.73
CA TRP A 412 5.29 -7.40 13.76
C TRP A 412 5.07 -7.83 12.31
N GLU A 413 5.02 -9.13 12.06
CA GLU A 413 4.79 -9.70 10.73
C GLU A 413 3.35 -9.57 10.24
N THR A 414 2.42 -9.21 11.15
CA THR A 414 0.98 -9.22 10.88
C THR A 414 0.34 -7.83 10.95
N LEU A 415 1.08 -6.79 11.35
CA LEU A 415 0.62 -5.40 11.42
C LEU A 415 0.23 -4.84 10.04
N LEU A 416 -0.97 -4.27 9.98
CA LEU A 416 -1.50 -3.61 8.79
C LEU A 416 -1.08 -2.13 8.77
N TYR A 417 -0.45 -1.72 7.67
CA TYR A 417 -0.02 -0.34 7.47
C TYR A 417 -0.83 0.29 6.34
N PRO A 418 -2.01 0.85 6.63
CA PRO A 418 -2.72 1.66 5.65
C PRO A 418 -1.86 2.85 5.25
N ILE A 419 -1.90 3.22 3.98
CA ILE A 419 -1.03 4.23 3.38
C ILE A 419 -1.88 5.42 2.92
N PRO A 420 -1.49 6.68 3.18
CA PRO A 420 -2.20 7.82 2.61
C PRO A 420 -2.22 7.78 1.08
N ARG A 421 -3.16 8.52 0.49
CA ARG A 421 -3.31 8.58 -0.97
C ARG A 421 -2.12 9.25 -1.67
N PHE A 422 -1.54 10.24 -1.02
CA PHE A 422 -0.38 11.00 -1.44
C PHE A 422 0.85 10.57 -0.64
N ASP A 423 2.04 10.82 -1.14
CA ASP A 423 3.24 10.57 -0.34
C ASP A 423 3.27 11.45 0.91
N GLN A 424 4.12 11.08 1.87
CA GLN A 424 4.14 11.72 3.19
C GLN A 424 4.37 13.24 3.12
N TRP A 425 5.22 13.71 2.21
CA TRP A 425 5.50 15.14 2.07
C TRP A 425 4.30 15.86 1.46
N GLU A 426 3.76 15.34 0.35
CA GLU A 426 2.58 15.92 -0.31
C GLU A 426 1.37 15.93 0.62
N TYR A 427 1.14 14.84 1.35
CA TYR A 427 0.05 14.70 2.30
C TYR A 427 0.15 15.75 3.41
N GLN A 428 1.36 15.99 3.92
CA GLN A 428 1.60 17.06 4.87
C GLN A 428 1.27 18.43 4.26
N GLN A 429 1.72 18.71 3.03
CA GLN A 429 1.43 19.98 2.37
C GLN A 429 -0.08 20.20 2.19
N ILE A 430 -0.81 19.17 1.75
CA ILE A 430 -2.27 19.21 1.55
C ILE A 430 -2.99 19.48 2.88
N LEU A 431 -2.57 18.83 3.97
CA LEU A 431 -3.19 19.04 5.28
C LEU A 431 -2.88 20.43 5.87
N GLU A 432 -1.62 20.86 5.82
CA GLU A 432 -1.17 22.12 6.42
C GLU A 432 -1.59 23.35 5.62
N HIS A 433 -1.49 23.30 4.28
CA HIS A 433 -1.78 24.44 3.40
C HIS A 433 -3.13 24.36 2.69
N GLY A 434 -3.82 23.22 2.74
CA GLY A 434 -5.17 23.04 2.19
C GLY A 434 -6.22 22.93 3.28
N PHE A 435 -6.16 21.87 4.10
CA PHE A 435 -7.20 21.59 5.09
C PHE A 435 -7.23 22.58 6.26
N ARG A 436 -6.09 23.05 6.78
CA ARG A 436 -6.10 24.06 7.86
C ARG A 436 -6.74 25.38 7.43
N PRO A 437 -6.41 25.98 6.25
CA PRO A 437 -7.15 27.13 5.75
C PRO A 437 -8.64 26.89 5.52
N LEU A 438 -9.03 25.69 5.11
CA LEU A 438 -10.45 25.33 5.01
C LEU A 438 -11.12 25.25 6.37
N ALA A 439 -10.46 24.64 7.36
CA ALA A 439 -10.90 24.58 8.74
C ALA A 439 -11.04 25.97 9.38
N ASP A 440 -10.29 26.96 8.92
CA ASP A 440 -10.44 28.33 9.36
C ASP A 440 -11.71 29.02 8.85
N LYS A 441 -12.28 28.54 7.74
CA LYS A 441 -13.51 29.05 7.13
C LYS A 441 -14.74 28.26 7.56
N GLU A 442 -14.69 26.93 7.47
CA GLU A 442 -15.79 26.01 7.75
C GLU A 442 -15.36 24.91 8.74
N PRO A 443 -15.09 25.26 10.02
CA PRO A 443 -14.46 24.34 10.97
C PRO A 443 -15.22 23.03 11.18
N TYR A 444 -16.54 23.09 11.36
CA TYR A 444 -17.34 21.90 11.69
C TYR A 444 -17.45 20.92 10.51
N GLN A 445 -17.63 21.43 9.28
CA GLN A 445 -17.71 20.58 8.09
C GLN A 445 -16.40 19.84 7.84
N VAL A 446 -15.27 20.56 7.97
CA VAL A 446 -13.94 19.97 7.82
C VAL A 446 -13.65 18.97 8.96
N ALA A 447 -14.07 19.26 10.19
CA ALA A 447 -13.89 18.34 11.32
C ALA A 447 -14.56 16.99 11.04
N ARG A 448 -15.80 16.99 10.52
CA ARG A 448 -16.52 15.75 10.20
C ARG A 448 -15.76 14.88 9.19
N ILE A 449 -15.25 15.49 8.13
CA ILE A 449 -14.49 14.77 7.09
C ILE A 449 -13.21 14.16 7.69
N LEU A 450 -12.50 14.91 8.53
CA LEU A 450 -11.29 14.42 9.18
C LEU A 450 -11.59 13.32 10.22
N ILE A 451 -12.70 13.41 10.95
CA ILE A 451 -13.17 12.35 11.87
C ILE A 451 -13.42 11.05 11.09
N ASP A 452 -14.14 11.13 9.97
CA ASP A 452 -14.44 9.96 9.13
C ASP A 452 -13.16 9.36 8.55
N ALA A 453 -12.23 10.20 8.07
CA ALA A 453 -10.94 9.76 7.56
C ALA A 453 -10.08 9.07 8.63
N THR A 454 -9.98 9.65 9.84
CA THR A 454 -9.26 9.06 10.98
C THR A 454 -9.89 7.74 11.40
N SER A 455 -11.22 7.67 11.51
CA SER A 455 -11.93 6.44 11.90
C SER A 455 -11.73 5.32 10.88
N SER A 456 -11.78 5.65 9.58
CA SER A 456 -11.52 4.71 8.50
C SER A 456 -10.07 4.22 8.48
N MET A 457 -9.11 5.13 8.66
CA MET A 457 -7.69 4.79 8.76
C MET A 457 -7.41 3.80 9.90
N ILE A 458 -7.95 4.05 11.10
CA ILE A 458 -7.77 3.14 12.24
C ILE A 458 -8.39 1.78 11.91
N ARG A 459 -9.62 1.77 11.37
CA ARG A 459 -10.29 0.54 10.94
C ARG A 459 -9.44 -0.27 9.96
N MET A 460 -8.79 0.37 8.98
CA MET A 460 -7.90 -0.32 8.04
C MET A 460 -6.61 -0.85 8.68
N SER A 461 -6.15 -0.23 9.77
CA SER A 461 -5.00 -0.73 10.54
C SER A 461 -5.34 -1.83 11.54
N THR A 462 -6.63 -2.11 11.76
CA THR A 462 -7.11 -3.10 12.72
C THR A 462 -7.70 -4.31 12.01
N HIS A 463 -7.28 -5.51 12.43
CA HIS A 463 -7.83 -6.75 11.90
C HIS A 463 -9.31 -6.95 12.27
N GLN A 464 -10.07 -7.55 11.36
CA GLN A 464 -11.54 -7.69 11.48
C GLN A 464 -11.98 -8.48 12.73
N ASP A 465 -11.24 -9.52 13.14
CA ASP A 465 -11.54 -10.28 14.36
C ASP A 465 -11.44 -9.44 15.64
N VAL A 466 -10.50 -8.49 15.69
CA VAL A 466 -10.37 -7.54 16.81
C VAL A 466 -11.53 -6.55 16.79
N ILE A 467 -11.95 -6.13 15.60
CA ILE A 467 -13.13 -5.28 15.40
C ILE A 467 -14.39 -6.00 15.90
N ASP A 468 -14.57 -7.28 15.55
CA ASP A 468 -15.73 -8.10 15.87
C ASP A 468 -15.82 -8.42 17.37
N LYS A 469 -14.67 -8.51 18.06
CA LYS A 469 -14.59 -8.62 19.53
C LYS A 469 -15.00 -7.33 20.26
N GLY A 470 -15.30 -6.25 19.53
CA GLY A 470 -15.73 -4.99 20.11
C GLY A 470 -14.60 -4.18 20.77
N SER A 471 -13.33 -4.47 20.45
CA SER A 471 -12.21 -3.69 20.98
C SER A 471 -12.29 -2.24 20.51
N ASN A 472 -12.12 -1.31 21.45
CA ASN A 472 -12.00 0.13 21.22
C ASN A 472 -10.53 0.62 21.21
N GLU A 473 -9.59 -0.28 21.51
CA GLU A 473 -8.17 0.04 21.56
C GLU A 473 -7.61 0.27 20.15
N ASP A 474 -6.90 1.38 19.98
CA ASP A 474 -6.30 1.84 18.73
C ASP A 474 -4.80 2.11 18.85
N PHE A 475 -4.23 1.89 20.05
CA PHE A 475 -2.83 2.12 20.39
C PHE A 475 -2.34 3.53 20.06
N SER A 476 -3.26 4.51 20.01
CA SER A 476 -2.94 5.90 19.69
C SER A 476 -1.98 6.54 20.67
N GLU A 477 -1.91 6.07 21.90
CA GLU A 477 -0.91 6.49 22.89
C GLU A 477 0.54 6.20 22.45
N ILE A 478 0.72 5.29 21.49
CA ILE A 478 2.04 4.91 20.96
C ILE A 478 2.35 5.70 19.68
N TRP A 479 1.44 5.69 18.69
CA TRP A 479 1.67 6.30 17.36
C TRP A 479 1.31 7.79 17.29
N CYS A 480 0.50 8.31 18.22
CA CYS A 480 0.27 9.73 18.42
C CYS A 480 0.29 10.05 19.92
N ARG A 481 1.51 10.13 20.45
CA ARG A 481 1.74 10.34 21.89
C ARG A 481 1.15 11.64 22.40
N ARG A 482 1.10 12.67 21.55
CA ARG A 482 0.68 14.02 21.90
C ARG A 482 -0.25 14.60 20.84
N LEU A 483 -1.39 15.13 21.30
CA LEU A 483 -2.36 15.82 20.44
C LEU A 483 -2.06 17.32 20.27
N ASP A 484 -1.30 17.89 21.21
CA ASP A 484 -1.00 19.32 21.29
C ASP A 484 0.28 19.73 20.53
N LYS A 485 1.23 18.81 20.38
CA LYS A 485 2.52 19.04 19.72
C LYS A 485 2.99 17.79 18.96
N PRO A 486 3.79 17.94 17.89
CA PRO A 486 4.43 16.81 17.23
C PRO A 486 5.48 16.15 18.14
N ASP A 487 5.57 14.82 18.06
CA ASP A 487 6.53 14.02 18.84
C ASP A 487 7.95 14.01 18.22
N ARG A 488 8.08 14.21 16.90
CA ARG A 488 9.35 14.04 16.15
C ARG A 488 9.51 15.02 14.98
N ASP A 489 10.76 15.21 14.55
CA ASP A 489 11.11 16.03 13.37
C ASP A 489 10.56 15.44 12.05
N TYR A 490 10.46 14.11 11.96
CA TYR A 490 9.76 13.40 10.87
C TYR A 490 8.38 12.96 11.36
N ARG A 491 7.32 13.58 10.87
CA ARG A 491 5.94 13.31 11.30
C ARG A 491 5.31 12.19 10.50
N ASP A 492 4.79 11.17 11.19
CA ASP A 492 4.02 10.08 10.58
C ASP A 492 2.70 10.62 9.99
N SER A 493 2.30 10.16 8.79
CA SER A 493 1.08 10.63 8.12
C SER A 493 -0.19 10.50 8.97
N LYS A 494 -0.28 9.48 9.84
CA LYS A 494 -1.39 9.29 10.79
C LYS A 494 -1.41 10.40 11.84
N GLU A 495 -0.24 10.75 12.36
CA GLU A 495 -0.07 11.82 13.34
C GLU A 495 -0.43 13.18 12.72
N ILE A 496 0.00 13.46 11.48
CA ILE A 496 -0.31 14.72 10.77
C ILE A 496 -1.83 14.87 10.54
N LEU A 497 -2.51 13.79 10.12
CA LEU A 497 -3.96 13.77 9.97
C LEU A 497 -4.63 14.14 11.30
N LEU A 498 -4.20 13.50 12.40
CA LEU A 498 -4.78 13.73 13.71
C LEU A 498 -4.47 15.13 14.25
N GLN A 499 -3.27 15.66 14.07
CA GLN A 499 -2.94 17.04 14.43
C GLN A 499 -3.82 18.05 13.68
N THR A 500 -4.11 17.77 12.41
CA THR A 500 -5.00 18.60 11.60
C THR A 500 -6.45 18.49 12.08
N LEU A 501 -6.90 17.30 12.49
CA LEU A 501 -8.18 17.12 13.15
C LEU A 501 -8.25 17.88 14.48
N THR A 502 -7.22 17.78 15.34
CA THR A 502 -7.15 18.52 16.62
C THR A 502 -7.23 20.02 16.39
N TYR A 503 -6.45 20.55 15.43
CA TYR A 503 -6.53 21.95 15.03
C TYR A 503 -7.95 22.35 14.61
N THR A 504 -8.58 21.54 13.77
CA THR A 504 -9.92 21.80 13.24
C THR A 504 -10.98 21.79 14.34
N CYS A 505 -10.94 20.83 15.25
CA CYS A 505 -11.84 20.77 16.40
C CYS A 505 -11.66 21.99 17.32
N LYS A 506 -10.43 22.44 17.57
CA LYS A 506 -10.18 23.69 18.31
C LYS A 506 -10.82 24.89 17.62
N LYS A 507 -10.76 24.96 16.29
CA LYS A 507 -11.43 26.03 15.52
C LYS A 507 -12.95 26.00 15.66
N VAL A 508 -13.58 24.84 15.85
CA VAL A 508 -15.02 24.77 16.17
C VAL A 508 -15.30 25.45 17.50
N PHE A 509 -14.55 25.14 18.56
CA PHE A 509 -14.70 25.78 19.88
C PHE A 509 -14.45 27.29 19.85
N GLU A 510 -13.48 27.74 19.05
CA GLU A 510 -13.09 29.15 18.96
C GLU A 510 -14.03 30.00 18.10
N LYS A 511 -14.54 29.46 16.99
CA LYS A 511 -15.25 30.24 15.96
C LYS A 511 -16.73 29.92 15.81
N VAL A 512 -17.16 28.71 16.19
CA VAL A 512 -18.53 28.22 15.93
C VAL A 512 -19.12 27.53 17.17
N PRO A 513 -19.34 28.24 18.29
CA PRO A 513 -19.80 27.63 19.54
C PRO A 513 -21.12 26.85 19.42
N GLN A 514 -22.01 27.26 18.52
CA GLN A 514 -23.27 26.58 18.23
C GLN A 514 -23.11 25.15 17.68
N SER A 515 -21.93 24.79 17.18
CA SER A 515 -21.63 23.46 16.66
C SER A 515 -20.88 22.57 17.66
N ILE A 516 -20.59 23.06 18.87
CA ILE A 516 -19.85 22.29 19.89
C ILE A 516 -20.62 21.03 20.31
N ASP A 517 -21.93 21.12 20.57
CA ASP A 517 -22.74 19.95 20.95
C ASP A 517 -22.73 18.87 19.86
N VAL A 518 -22.91 19.30 18.60
CA VAL A 518 -22.97 18.36 17.48
C VAL A 518 -21.60 17.75 17.19
N LEU A 519 -20.52 18.53 17.35
CA LEU A 519 -19.15 18.01 17.28
C LEU A 519 -18.90 16.98 18.38
N ASP A 520 -19.25 17.29 19.63
CA ASP A 520 -19.03 16.39 20.76
C ASP A 520 -19.81 15.09 20.58
N GLN A 521 -21.07 15.17 20.15
CA GLN A 521 -21.88 14.00 19.83
C GLN A 521 -21.24 13.17 18.70
N THR A 522 -20.70 13.82 17.67
CA THR A 522 -20.02 13.14 16.57
C THR A 522 -18.78 12.39 17.07
N LEU A 523 -18.00 12.99 17.97
CA LEU A 523 -16.83 12.36 18.59
C LEU A 523 -17.22 11.23 19.56
N ARG A 524 -18.29 11.39 20.34
CA ARG A 524 -18.86 10.35 21.24
C ARG A 524 -19.31 9.10 20.49
N ASN A 525 -19.84 9.28 19.28
CA ASN A 525 -20.31 8.18 18.44
C ASN A 525 -19.16 7.38 17.82
N GLN A 526 -17.92 7.86 17.90
CA GLN A 526 -16.75 7.12 17.46
C GLN A 526 -16.29 6.15 18.54
N ARG A 527 -16.01 4.91 18.13
CA ARG A 527 -15.64 3.85 19.08
C ARG A 527 -14.19 3.89 19.55
N TRP A 528 -13.29 4.53 18.79
CA TRP A 528 -11.84 4.43 19.00
C TRP A 528 -11.35 5.35 20.12
N LYS A 529 -10.43 4.85 20.96
CA LYS A 529 -9.88 5.55 22.13
C LYS A 529 -9.34 6.95 21.82
N ILE A 530 -8.80 7.16 20.62
CA ILE A 530 -8.24 8.45 20.20
C ILE A 530 -9.28 9.57 20.19
N PHE A 531 -10.54 9.26 19.90
CA PHE A 531 -11.61 10.27 19.94
C PHE A 531 -11.97 10.64 21.37
N SER A 532 -11.90 9.70 22.32
CA SER A 532 -11.98 10.00 23.76
C SER A 532 -10.81 10.88 24.21
N ARG A 533 -9.58 10.56 23.80
CA ARG A 533 -8.39 11.41 24.07
C ARG A 533 -8.54 12.81 23.50
N LEU A 534 -9.04 12.93 22.27
CA LEU A 534 -9.29 14.21 21.63
C LEU A 534 -10.35 15.03 22.37
N ARG A 535 -11.45 14.40 22.83
CA ARG A 535 -12.46 15.07 23.67
C ARG A 535 -11.87 15.58 24.97
N GLN A 536 -11.10 14.75 25.68
CA GLN A 536 -10.42 15.16 26.91
C GLN A 536 -9.46 16.33 26.68
N HIS A 537 -8.70 16.30 25.58
CA HIS A 537 -7.84 17.41 25.18
C HIS A 537 -8.62 18.71 24.92
N LEU A 538 -9.74 18.64 24.21
CA LEU A 538 -10.60 19.82 23.95
C LEU A 538 -11.20 20.37 25.24
N TYR A 539 -11.68 19.50 26.14
CA TYR A 539 -12.25 19.92 27.42
C TYR A 539 -11.22 20.55 28.35
N ALA A 540 -9.98 20.08 28.31
CA ALA A 540 -8.87 20.67 29.04
C ALA A 540 -8.55 22.10 28.57
N LEU A 541 -8.70 22.37 27.26
CA LEU A 541 -8.46 23.69 26.67
C LEU A 541 -9.62 24.67 26.87
N TYR A 542 -10.86 24.18 26.85
CA TYR A 542 -12.07 25.01 26.91
C TYR A 542 -13.03 24.57 28.04
N PRO A 543 -12.62 24.63 29.32
CA PRO A 543 -13.53 24.36 30.43
C PRO A 543 -14.61 25.46 30.53
N ASN A 544 -15.88 25.07 30.45
CA ASN A 544 -17.04 25.96 30.54
C ASN A 544 -18.30 25.19 31.02
N GLU A 545 -19.43 25.87 31.22
CA GLU A 545 -20.65 25.23 31.74
C GLU A 545 -21.20 24.08 30.86
N GLN A 546 -20.97 24.13 29.54
CA GLN A 546 -21.37 23.07 28.61
C GLN A 546 -20.49 21.83 28.77
N THR A 547 -19.17 22.02 28.86
CA THR A 547 -18.21 20.92 29.04
C THR A 547 -18.21 20.35 30.46
N LEU A 548 -18.70 21.08 31.47
CA LEU A 548 -18.77 20.66 32.87
C LEU A 548 -19.37 19.27 33.06
N LEU A 549 -20.56 19.03 32.50
CA LEU A 549 -21.25 17.74 32.62
C LEU A 549 -20.44 16.63 31.94
N TRP A 550 -19.88 16.90 30.77
CA TRP A 550 -19.13 15.92 29.99
C TRP A 550 -17.79 15.53 30.64
N ILE A 551 -17.12 16.48 31.28
CA ILE A 551 -15.90 16.20 32.05
C ILE A 551 -16.27 15.37 33.29
N ARG A 552 -17.39 15.70 33.97
CA ARG A 552 -17.88 14.91 35.10
C ARG A 552 -18.18 13.47 34.69
N ASP A 553 -18.83 13.25 33.55
CA ASP A 553 -19.07 11.89 33.00
C ASP A 553 -17.74 11.11 32.90
N PHE A 554 -16.71 11.70 32.27
CA PHE A 554 -15.40 11.05 32.12
C PHE A 554 -14.72 10.68 33.45
N ILE A 555 -14.89 11.50 34.49
CA ILE A 555 -14.24 11.29 35.79
C ILE A 555 -15.04 10.29 36.63
N LEU A 556 -16.36 10.39 36.63
CA LEU A 556 -17.21 9.55 37.47
C LEU A 556 -17.38 8.14 36.90
N ASP A 557 -17.36 7.98 35.58
CA ASP A 557 -17.43 6.67 34.91
C ASP A 557 -16.07 5.96 34.84
N HIS A 558 -14.98 6.59 35.32
CA HIS A 558 -13.66 5.98 35.32
C HIS A 558 -13.48 5.03 36.51
N GLU A 559 -13.35 3.72 36.23
CA GLU A 559 -13.26 2.70 37.28
C GLU A 559 -11.83 2.37 37.72
N ASP A 560 -10.82 2.65 36.88
CA ASP A 560 -9.44 2.14 37.06
C ASP A 560 -8.51 3.08 37.87
N TYR A 561 -9.07 3.95 38.72
CA TYR A 561 -8.31 4.89 39.57
C TYR A 561 -7.25 4.24 40.45
N SER A 562 -7.43 2.97 40.83
CA SER A 562 -6.49 2.22 41.66
C SER A 562 -5.45 1.43 40.84
N LYS A 563 -5.67 1.21 39.54
CA LYS A 563 -4.87 0.25 38.75
C LYS A 563 -3.84 0.91 37.85
N TYR A 564 -4.29 1.87 37.03
CA TYR A 564 -3.49 2.43 35.95
C TYR A 564 -3.19 3.90 36.18
N ASP A 565 -2.01 4.33 35.74
CA ASP A 565 -1.68 5.74 35.75
C ASP A 565 -2.61 6.51 34.79
N HIS A 566 -3.05 7.72 35.18
CA HIS A 566 -3.67 8.63 34.24
C HIS A 566 -2.74 8.88 33.04
N HIS A 567 -3.29 8.81 31.82
CA HIS A 567 -2.57 9.23 30.63
C HIS A 567 -2.62 10.76 30.46
N TYR A 568 -1.80 11.28 29.54
CA TYR A 568 -1.54 12.71 29.38
C TYR A 568 -2.80 13.59 29.19
N GLU A 569 -3.72 13.24 28.28
CA GLU A 569 -4.90 14.06 28.03
C GLU A 569 -5.91 14.01 29.20
N PHE A 570 -6.07 12.86 29.84
CA PHE A 570 -7.02 12.68 30.94
C PHE A 570 -6.59 13.45 32.20
N GLN A 571 -5.33 13.35 32.61
CA GLN A 571 -4.84 14.11 33.77
C GLN A 571 -4.93 15.62 33.52
N LEU A 572 -4.65 16.07 32.28
CA LEU A 572 -4.67 17.49 31.95
C LEU A 572 -6.09 18.03 32.00
N MET A 573 -7.07 17.26 31.52
CA MET A 573 -8.48 17.57 31.62
C MET A 573 -8.93 17.69 33.08
N ILE A 574 -8.59 16.70 33.93
CA ILE A 574 -8.92 16.73 35.37
C ILE A 574 -8.34 18.00 36.00
N ARG A 575 -7.05 18.25 35.78
CA ARG A 575 -6.32 19.38 36.40
C ARG A 575 -6.94 20.71 36.02
N ARG A 576 -7.14 20.95 34.72
CA ARG A 576 -7.73 22.20 34.21
C ARG A 576 -9.17 22.39 34.68
N ALA A 577 -9.95 21.32 34.76
CA ALA A 577 -11.31 21.37 35.28
C ALA A 577 -11.34 21.69 36.79
N CYS A 578 -10.49 21.04 37.58
CA CYS A 578 -10.36 21.32 39.01
C CYS A 578 -9.93 22.77 39.28
N GLU A 579 -8.96 23.29 38.52
CA GLU A 579 -8.51 24.68 38.60
C GLU A 579 -9.60 25.68 38.21
N HIS A 580 -10.40 25.37 37.18
CA HIS A 580 -11.41 26.27 36.64
C HIS A 580 -12.72 26.28 37.45
N PHE A 581 -13.28 25.11 37.73
CA PHE A 581 -14.56 24.98 38.43
C PHE A 581 -14.38 25.02 39.96
N GLY A 582 -13.24 24.57 40.49
CA GLY A 582 -13.01 24.50 41.93
C GLY A 582 -14.04 23.60 42.63
N GLN A 583 -14.47 24.00 43.82
CA GLN A 583 -15.24 23.16 44.72
C GLN A 583 -16.63 22.73 44.18
N ARG A 584 -17.22 23.46 43.22
CA ARG A 584 -18.51 23.07 42.60
C ARG A 584 -18.36 21.90 41.62
N PHE A 585 -17.13 21.53 41.25
CA PHE A 585 -16.88 20.53 40.22
C PHE A 585 -17.30 19.12 40.64
N LEU A 586 -16.97 18.74 41.86
CA LEU A 586 -17.26 17.44 42.47
C LEU A 586 -17.80 17.64 43.88
N SER A 587 -18.85 16.91 44.22
CA SER A 587 -19.39 16.84 45.59
C SER A 587 -18.39 16.18 46.55
N GLU A 588 -18.55 16.40 47.86
CA GLU A 588 -17.67 15.80 48.86
C GLU A 588 -17.70 14.26 48.83
N THR A 589 -18.86 13.66 48.55
CA THR A 589 -19.03 12.22 48.42
C THR A 589 -18.29 11.67 47.22
N GLU A 590 -18.40 12.32 46.05
CA GLU A 590 -17.71 11.91 44.82
C GLU A 590 -16.20 11.97 45.00
N ARG A 591 -15.69 13.07 45.59
CA ARG A 591 -14.26 13.23 45.85
C ARG A 591 -13.73 12.17 46.79
N LYS A 592 -14.47 11.87 47.86
CA LYS A 592 -14.08 10.83 48.80
C LYS A 592 -13.96 9.47 48.09
N THR A 593 -14.94 9.10 47.28
CA THR A 593 -14.90 7.86 46.50
C THR A 593 -13.66 7.79 45.59
N ILE A 594 -13.38 8.86 44.84
CA ILE A 594 -12.22 8.90 43.93
C ILE A 594 -10.90 8.85 44.70
N PHE A 595 -10.75 9.65 45.76
CA PHE A 595 -9.50 9.72 46.52
C PHE A 595 -9.24 8.44 47.29
N ASP A 596 -10.27 7.81 47.87
CA ASP A 596 -10.13 6.50 48.53
C ASP A 596 -9.75 5.41 47.52
N ALA A 597 -10.30 5.45 46.29
CA ALA A 597 -9.89 4.55 45.22
C ALA A 597 -8.42 4.75 44.82
N ILE A 598 -7.96 6.00 44.64
CA ILE A 598 -6.56 6.31 44.35
C ILE A 598 -5.64 5.81 45.47
N LEU A 599 -6.01 6.04 46.74
CA LEU A 599 -5.21 5.65 47.91
C LEU A 599 -5.21 4.14 48.18
N SER A 600 -6.17 3.39 47.63
CA SER A 600 -6.09 1.92 47.63
C SER A 600 -4.90 1.42 46.82
N GLY A 601 -4.50 2.19 45.80
CA GLY A 601 -3.30 1.98 45.01
C GLY A 601 -3.32 0.68 44.18
N PRO A 602 -2.26 0.44 43.39
CA PRO A 602 -2.14 -0.77 42.58
C PRO A 602 -1.95 -1.99 43.46
N SER A 603 -2.46 -3.14 43.00
CA SER A 603 -2.42 -4.39 43.76
C SER A 603 -1.00 -4.78 44.16
N LYS A 604 -0.81 -5.08 45.44
CA LYS A 604 0.45 -5.62 45.98
C LYS A 604 0.77 -6.97 45.35
N ASP A 605 -0.24 -7.81 45.16
CA ASP A 605 -0.09 -9.15 44.62
C ASP A 605 0.38 -9.10 43.15
N GLU A 606 -0.19 -8.20 42.34
CA GLU A 606 0.25 -7.99 40.94
C GLU A 606 1.69 -7.48 40.88
N PHE A 607 2.10 -6.63 41.82
CA PHE A 607 3.48 -6.13 41.88
C PHE A 607 4.46 -7.22 42.33
N GLN A 608 4.06 -8.09 43.27
CA GLN A 608 4.83 -9.25 43.68
C GLN A 608 5.03 -10.23 42.51
N GLU A 609 3.97 -10.50 41.75
CA GLU A 609 4.02 -11.34 40.56
C GLU A 609 4.94 -10.74 39.48
N TRP A 610 4.84 -9.43 39.23
CA TRP A 610 5.67 -8.73 38.25
C TRP A 610 7.16 -8.70 38.63
N MET A 611 7.49 -8.52 39.91
CA MET A 611 8.88 -8.45 40.38
C MET A 611 9.52 -9.83 40.60
N GLY A 612 8.71 -10.87 40.81
CA GLY A 612 9.18 -12.22 41.12
C GLY A 612 10.18 -12.22 42.28
N ASP A 613 11.33 -12.88 42.08
CA ASP A 613 12.41 -13.00 43.08
C ASP A 613 13.07 -11.66 43.47
N ARG A 614 12.81 -10.58 42.72
CA ARG A 614 13.37 -9.24 42.98
C ARG A 614 12.47 -8.36 43.87
N TYR A 615 11.37 -8.91 44.35
CA TYR A 615 10.42 -8.16 45.18
C TYR A 615 11.09 -7.60 46.45
N ASN A 616 10.82 -6.32 46.74
CA ASN A 616 11.20 -5.65 47.97
C ASN A 616 10.02 -4.82 48.49
N GLU A 617 9.68 -4.99 49.76
CA GLU A 617 8.58 -4.26 50.42
C GLU A 617 8.83 -2.75 50.41
N GLU A 618 10.08 -2.30 50.62
CA GLU A 618 10.41 -0.87 50.57
C GLU A 618 10.22 -0.30 49.16
N ALA A 619 10.55 -1.08 48.11
CA ALA A 619 10.37 -0.68 46.73
C ALA A 619 8.88 -0.59 46.35
N TYR A 620 8.05 -1.50 46.85
CA TYR A 620 6.59 -1.43 46.69
C TYR A 620 6.03 -0.17 47.36
N LEU A 621 6.40 0.12 48.61
CA LEU A 621 5.95 1.33 49.31
C LEU A 621 6.38 2.61 48.60
N GLN A 622 7.59 2.65 48.04
CA GLN A 622 8.05 3.78 47.21
C GLN A 622 7.22 3.95 45.95
N ARG A 623 6.96 2.86 45.20
CA ARG A 623 6.09 2.87 44.01
C ARG A 623 4.68 3.32 44.36
N GLN A 624 4.11 2.82 45.46
CA GLN A 624 2.76 3.17 45.88
C GLN A 624 2.67 4.66 46.27
N ARG A 625 3.64 5.18 47.02
CA ARG A 625 3.71 6.62 47.34
C ARG A 625 3.88 7.49 46.09
N TYR A 626 4.71 7.05 45.13
CA TYR A 626 4.85 7.72 43.84
C TYR A 626 3.54 7.71 43.04
N PHE A 627 2.85 6.57 42.99
CA PHE A 627 1.54 6.42 42.37
C PHE A 627 0.52 7.37 43.00
N HIS A 628 0.36 7.38 44.33
CA HIS A 628 -0.56 8.30 45.00
C HIS A 628 -0.24 9.76 44.68
N ARG A 629 1.04 10.14 44.73
CA ARG A 629 1.48 11.51 44.39
C ARG A 629 1.09 11.88 42.96
N LYS A 630 1.40 11.01 42.01
CA LYS A 630 1.11 11.21 40.58
C LYS A 630 -0.40 11.25 40.31
N GLN A 631 -1.20 10.38 40.90
CA GLN A 631 -2.64 10.32 40.64
C GLN A 631 -3.43 11.42 41.37
N LEU A 632 -2.98 11.90 42.54
CA LEU A 632 -3.64 12.99 43.28
C LEU A 632 -3.30 14.38 42.73
N ARG A 633 -2.14 14.56 42.08
CA ARG A 633 -1.68 15.87 41.56
C ARG A 633 -2.71 16.58 40.68
N PRO A 634 -3.41 15.93 39.72
CA PRO A 634 -4.46 16.59 38.94
C PRO A 634 -5.63 17.12 39.78
N PHE A 635 -5.90 16.53 40.94
CA PHE A 635 -6.96 16.94 41.86
C PHE A 635 -6.50 17.94 42.93
N ALA A 636 -5.25 18.42 42.90
CA ALA A 636 -4.66 19.22 43.97
C ALA A 636 -5.51 20.42 44.42
N ALA A 637 -6.19 21.10 43.49
CA ALA A 637 -7.07 22.23 43.78
C ALA A 637 -8.34 21.87 44.61
N LEU A 638 -8.69 20.59 44.68
CA LEU A 638 -9.88 20.08 45.39
C LEU A 638 -9.56 19.32 46.67
N LEU A 639 -8.28 19.02 46.92
CA LEU A 639 -7.85 18.30 48.12
C LEU A 639 -8.13 19.14 49.37
N ASN A 640 -8.64 18.49 50.42
CA ASN A 640 -8.90 19.12 51.71
C ASN A 640 -8.63 18.13 52.87
N GLY A 641 -8.55 18.65 54.09
CA GLY A 641 -8.41 17.86 55.31
C GLY A 641 -7.23 16.89 55.29
N ALA A 642 -7.52 15.60 55.53
CA ALA A 642 -6.51 14.55 55.61
C ALA A 642 -5.82 14.28 54.26
N TYR A 643 -6.55 14.38 53.14
CA TYR A 643 -5.98 14.14 51.80
C TYR A 643 -4.97 15.22 51.41
N LEU A 644 -5.27 16.49 51.71
CA LEU A 644 -4.33 17.59 51.47
C LEU A 644 -3.06 17.44 52.32
N SER A 645 -3.23 17.11 53.60
CA SER A 645 -2.11 16.89 54.52
C SER A 645 -1.18 15.76 54.05
N TYR A 646 -1.78 14.66 53.55
CA TYR A 646 -1.03 13.53 52.99
C TYR A 646 -0.34 13.90 51.66
N TYR A 647 -1.01 14.61 50.77
CA TYR A 647 -0.41 15.07 49.51
C TYR A 647 0.76 16.04 49.74
N ASP A 648 0.64 16.98 50.68
CA ASP A 648 1.73 17.89 51.06
C ASP A 648 2.94 17.13 51.66
N GLU A 649 2.71 16.02 52.37
CA GLU A 649 3.79 15.13 52.84
C GLU A 649 4.50 14.45 51.66
N LEU A 650 3.73 13.99 50.66
CA LEU A 650 4.28 13.36 49.46
C LEU A 650 5.12 14.34 48.62
N GLU A 651 4.68 15.60 48.49
CA GLU A 651 5.43 16.64 47.75
C GLU A 651 6.72 17.09 48.47
N LYS A 652 6.77 17.03 49.80
CA LYS A 652 7.97 17.37 50.60
C LYS A 652 8.98 16.23 50.73
N GLY A 653 8.66 15.03 50.24
CA GLY A 653 9.51 13.85 50.33
C GLY A 653 10.84 13.99 49.58
N LYS A 654 11.92 13.43 50.14
CA LYS A 654 13.31 13.52 49.62
C LYS A 654 13.61 12.72 48.33
N GLN A 655 12.62 12.10 47.68
CA GLN A 655 12.86 11.22 46.53
C GLN A 655 12.61 11.94 45.19
N THR A 656 13.74 12.33 44.58
CA THR A 656 14.10 12.24 43.14
C THR A 656 12.98 12.01 42.12
N GLU A 657 12.41 13.12 41.66
CA GLU A 657 11.92 13.45 40.30
C GLU A 657 10.74 14.43 40.41
N THR A 658 10.81 15.53 39.66
CA THR A 658 9.74 16.53 39.61
C THR A 658 8.62 16.01 38.70
N ILE A 659 7.44 15.74 39.26
CA ILE A 659 6.27 15.33 38.46
C ILE A 659 5.71 16.56 37.73
N SER A 660 5.86 16.57 36.43
CA SER A 660 5.28 17.57 35.53
C SER A 660 4.16 16.94 34.70
N ASP A 661 3.49 17.73 33.85
CA ASP A 661 2.48 17.18 32.93
C ASP A 661 3.12 16.19 31.94
N GLU A 662 4.39 16.37 31.57
CA GLU A 662 5.12 15.46 30.67
C GLU A 662 5.34 14.08 31.32
N SER A 663 5.31 13.97 32.65
CA SER A 663 5.45 12.71 33.39
C SER A 663 4.28 11.73 33.19
N TYR A 664 3.20 12.17 32.54
CA TYR A 664 2.03 11.35 32.19
C TYR A 664 2.01 10.92 30.72
N SER A 665 3.07 11.25 29.95
CA SER A 665 3.28 10.64 28.65
C SER A 665 3.58 9.13 28.84
N PRO A 666 2.94 8.24 28.06
CA PRO A 666 3.08 6.78 28.22
C PRO A 666 4.52 6.28 28.02
N ILE A 667 5.35 7.06 27.33
CA ILE A 667 6.79 6.88 27.23
C ILE A 667 7.39 8.20 27.73
N ALA A 668 8.05 8.17 28.88
CA ALA A 668 8.90 9.29 29.31
C ALA A 668 9.90 9.59 28.18
N GLU A 669 10.50 10.78 28.15
CA GLU A 669 11.76 10.99 27.40
C GLU A 669 12.87 10.14 28.06
N THR A 670 12.71 8.82 28.09
CA THR A 670 13.81 7.90 28.11
C THR A 670 14.56 8.19 26.82
N SER A 671 15.71 8.86 26.97
CA SER A 671 16.88 8.57 26.17
C SER A 671 16.77 7.10 25.75
N VAL A 672 16.50 6.85 24.48
CA VAL A 672 16.42 5.51 23.92
C VAL A 672 17.67 4.81 24.43
N GLY A 673 17.51 3.89 25.38
CA GLY A 673 18.61 3.14 25.93
C GLY A 673 19.08 2.29 24.77
N TRP A 674 20.09 2.78 24.06
CA TRP A 674 20.77 2.02 23.03
C TRP A 674 21.09 0.67 23.65
N VAL A 675 20.62 -0.40 23.03
CA VAL A 675 21.14 -1.73 23.37
C VAL A 675 22.62 -1.65 22.98
N SER A 676 23.49 -1.52 23.97
CA SER A 676 24.93 -1.44 23.75
C SER A 676 25.48 -2.84 23.90
N SER A 677 25.99 -3.43 22.83
CA SER A 677 26.61 -4.75 22.93
C SER A 677 28.01 -4.64 23.54
N GLN A 678 28.39 -5.61 24.37
CA GLN A 678 29.67 -5.67 25.07
C GLN A 678 30.31 -7.05 24.94
N SER A 679 31.63 -7.11 24.83
CA SER A 679 32.35 -8.40 24.82
C SER A 679 32.43 -9.00 26.24
N PRO A 680 32.37 -10.34 26.40
CA PRO A 680 32.56 -11.01 27.69
C PRO A 680 33.95 -10.78 28.31
N LYS A 681 34.97 -10.44 27.51
CA LYS A 681 36.34 -10.14 27.96
C LYS A 681 36.87 -8.88 27.28
N SER A 682 37.66 -8.09 28.00
CA SER A 682 38.37 -6.95 27.40
C SER A 682 39.57 -7.39 26.56
N VAL A 683 40.09 -6.50 25.70
CA VAL A 683 41.30 -6.74 24.88
C VAL A 683 42.48 -7.21 25.74
N ASP A 684 42.67 -6.63 26.93
CA ASP A 684 43.76 -7.01 27.84
C ASP A 684 43.54 -8.34 28.54
N ALA A 685 42.29 -8.74 28.76
CA ALA A 685 41.97 -10.07 29.30
C ALA A 685 42.18 -11.17 28.25
N LEU A 686 41.78 -10.93 26.99
CA LEU A 686 42.06 -11.85 25.89
C LEU A 686 43.57 -11.92 25.58
N GLY A 687 44.28 -10.80 25.65
CA GLY A 687 45.72 -10.75 25.40
C GLY A 687 46.60 -11.46 26.43
N LYS A 688 46.04 -11.94 27.55
CA LYS A 688 46.74 -12.77 28.54
C LYS A 688 46.66 -14.27 28.24
N LEU A 689 45.77 -14.68 27.35
CA LEU A 689 45.65 -16.07 26.91
C LEU A 689 46.78 -16.38 25.92
N THR A 690 47.27 -17.61 25.94
CA THR A 690 48.08 -18.14 24.84
C THR A 690 47.22 -18.24 23.57
N ASP A 691 47.83 -18.27 22.37
CA ASP A 691 47.04 -18.30 21.14
C ASP A 691 46.19 -19.58 20.99
N ASP A 692 46.64 -20.70 21.57
CA ASP A 692 45.89 -21.96 21.66
C ASP A 692 44.65 -21.81 22.57
N GLU A 693 44.84 -21.28 23.79
CA GLU A 693 43.73 -21.01 24.72
C GLU A 693 42.76 -19.95 24.17
N LEU A 694 43.25 -18.96 23.42
CA LEU A 694 42.42 -17.95 22.78
C LEU A 694 41.58 -18.57 21.66
N LEU A 695 42.16 -19.40 20.80
CA LEU A 695 41.43 -20.11 19.75
C LEU A 695 40.34 -21.02 20.34
N THR A 696 40.67 -21.82 21.36
CA THR A 696 39.68 -22.64 22.08
C THR A 696 38.56 -21.77 22.66
N TYR A 697 38.90 -20.65 23.30
CA TYR A 697 37.91 -19.77 23.90
C TYR A 697 36.96 -19.13 22.87
N LEU A 698 37.48 -18.68 21.73
CA LEU A 698 36.66 -18.08 20.67
C LEU A 698 35.68 -19.10 20.07
N ASN A 699 36.15 -20.33 19.84
CA ASN A 699 35.28 -21.40 19.37
C ASN A 699 34.25 -21.75 20.44
N ASP A 700 34.66 -22.05 21.67
CA ASP A 700 33.82 -22.64 22.73
C ASP A 700 32.82 -21.69 23.40
N TRP A 701 33.05 -20.38 23.38
CA TRP A 701 32.14 -19.45 24.04
C TRP A 701 30.78 -19.35 23.31
N ASP A 702 29.68 -19.59 24.04
CA ASP A 702 28.29 -19.57 23.52
C ASP A 702 27.28 -19.05 24.56
N GLU A 703 27.76 -18.39 25.61
CA GLU A 703 26.94 -17.92 26.71
C GLU A 703 26.41 -16.51 26.43
N GLU A 704 25.64 -16.32 25.36
CA GLU A 704 25.03 -15.02 25.10
C GLU A 704 23.96 -14.69 26.15
N HIS A 705 24.07 -13.50 26.75
CA HIS A 705 23.15 -13.07 27.79
C HIS A 705 23.14 -11.54 27.92
N ARG A 706 22.14 -11.02 28.61
CA ARG A 706 22.11 -9.60 29.00
C ARG A 706 22.89 -9.40 30.29
N ASP A 707 23.60 -8.28 30.40
CA ASP A 707 24.36 -7.95 31.60
C ASP A 707 23.44 -7.91 32.82
N SER A 708 23.89 -8.54 33.90
CA SER A 708 23.12 -8.72 35.14
C SER A 708 22.78 -7.39 35.84
N ASN A 709 23.58 -6.34 35.63
CA ASN A 709 23.42 -5.02 36.21
C ASN A 709 22.80 -4.01 35.22
N ASN A 710 22.83 -4.28 33.92
CA ASN A 710 22.22 -3.44 32.90
C ASN A 710 21.55 -4.24 31.77
N ARG A 711 20.22 -4.33 31.82
CA ARG A 711 19.40 -5.03 30.81
C ARG A 711 19.49 -4.49 29.38
N PHE A 712 20.09 -3.31 29.20
CA PHE A 712 20.33 -2.70 27.89
C PHE A 712 21.74 -3.00 27.37
N VAL A 713 22.53 -3.81 28.08
CA VAL A 713 23.84 -4.30 27.61
C VAL A 713 23.71 -5.77 27.24
N GLU A 714 24.01 -6.11 25.99
CA GLU A 714 24.01 -7.49 25.50
C GLU A 714 25.43 -8.01 25.35
N ILE A 715 25.73 -9.12 26.01
CA ILE A 715 27.00 -9.82 25.88
C ILE A 715 26.84 -10.86 24.77
N ASN A 716 27.48 -10.62 23.63
CA ASN A 716 27.27 -11.40 22.40
C ASN A 716 28.56 -11.67 21.62
N ILE A 717 28.48 -12.62 20.67
CA ILE A 717 29.61 -13.08 19.85
C ILE A 717 30.16 -11.96 18.95
N SER A 718 29.28 -11.19 18.32
CA SER A 718 29.64 -10.02 17.52
C SER A 718 30.56 -9.02 18.25
N SER A 719 30.29 -8.75 19.54
CA SER A 719 31.14 -7.87 20.36
C SER A 719 32.47 -8.53 20.71
N LEU A 720 32.48 -9.84 20.96
CA LEU A 720 33.72 -10.61 21.15
C LEU A 720 34.61 -10.59 19.91
N ALA A 721 34.02 -10.76 18.71
CA ALA A 721 34.73 -10.66 17.44
C ALA A 721 35.34 -9.27 17.23
N SER A 722 34.63 -8.20 17.63
CA SER A 722 35.15 -6.83 17.56
C SER A 722 36.35 -6.59 18.49
N VAL A 723 36.33 -7.15 19.70
CA VAL A 723 37.49 -7.09 20.63
C VAL A 723 38.65 -7.94 20.12
N PHE A 724 38.36 -9.11 19.53
CA PHE A 724 39.37 -9.95 18.89
C PHE A 724 40.01 -9.25 17.68
N GLN A 725 39.26 -8.53 16.85
CA GLN A 725 39.80 -7.71 15.74
C GLN A 725 40.89 -6.76 16.25
N LEU A 726 40.61 -6.00 17.33
CA LEU A 726 41.56 -5.06 17.91
C LEU A 726 42.82 -5.78 18.43
N LEU A 727 42.64 -6.88 19.17
CA LEU A 727 43.76 -7.70 19.64
C LEU A 727 44.61 -8.22 18.48
N PHE A 728 43.95 -8.66 17.41
CA PHE A 728 44.60 -9.20 16.22
C PHE A 728 45.45 -8.12 15.53
N LYS A 729 44.86 -6.94 15.30
CA LYS A 729 45.56 -5.79 14.72
C LYS A 729 46.76 -5.33 15.55
N ASP A 730 46.56 -5.13 16.85
CA ASP A 730 47.52 -4.38 17.69
C ASP A 730 48.61 -5.26 18.32
N LYS A 731 48.33 -6.54 18.60
CA LYS A 731 49.25 -7.42 19.33
C LYS A 731 49.65 -8.68 18.56
N ILE A 732 48.77 -9.23 17.71
CA ILE A 732 49.05 -10.49 17.00
C ILE A 732 49.82 -10.20 15.69
N VAL A 733 49.40 -9.24 14.88
CA VAL A 733 50.06 -8.94 13.60
C VAL A 733 51.50 -8.43 13.79
N SER A 734 51.76 -7.68 14.87
CA SER A 734 53.11 -7.20 15.21
C SER A 734 54.07 -8.31 15.69
N ASP A 735 53.54 -9.48 16.06
CA ASP A 735 54.31 -10.61 16.55
C ASP A 735 54.32 -11.74 15.51
N GLY A 736 55.47 -11.94 14.86
CA GLY A 736 55.61 -12.90 13.77
C GLY A 736 55.32 -14.35 14.16
N GLU A 737 55.58 -14.77 15.40
CA GLU A 737 55.31 -16.12 15.87
C GLU A 737 53.80 -16.34 16.07
N ARG A 738 53.13 -15.35 16.67
CA ARG A 738 51.68 -15.39 16.88
C ARG A 738 50.92 -15.31 15.56
N LEU A 739 51.32 -14.42 14.67
CA LEU A 739 50.73 -14.32 13.34
C LEU A 739 50.87 -15.64 12.54
N ALA A 740 52.01 -16.32 12.67
CA ALA A 740 52.21 -17.63 12.06
C ALA A 740 51.27 -18.70 12.65
N PHE A 741 51.05 -18.69 13.98
CA PHE A 741 50.10 -19.60 14.63
C PHE A 741 48.69 -19.47 14.04
N TRP A 742 48.14 -18.24 14.01
CA TRP A 742 46.77 -17.99 13.53
C TRP A 742 46.60 -18.30 12.03
N LYS A 743 47.68 -18.21 11.25
CA LYS A 743 47.68 -18.65 9.85
C LYS A 743 47.67 -20.17 9.71
N GLN A 744 48.46 -20.87 10.52
CA GLN A 744 48.53 -22.33 10.51
C GLN A 744 47.25 -22.99 11.03
N HIS A 745 46.53 -22.32 11.94
CA HIS A 745 45.31 -22.84 12.58
C HIS A 745 44.04 -22.19 12.04
N ARG A 746 44.10 -21.49 10.89
CA ARG A 746 42.93 -20.82 10.29
C ARG A 746 41.76 -21.76 9.98
N ASP A 747 42.07 -23.02 9.63
CA ASP A 747 41.07 -24.06 9.36
C ASP A 747 40.37 -24.57 10.64
N ASN A 748 40.93 -24.27 11.81
CA ASN A 748 40.37 -24.66 13.11
C ASN A 748 39.45 -23.58 13.71
N ILE A 749 39.23 -22.46 13.02
CA ILE A 749 38.29 -21.42 13.46
C ILE A 749 36.89 -21.84 13.00
N GLU A 750 36.04 -22.21 13.95
CA GLU A 750 34.73 -22.82 13.65
C GLU A 750 33.65 -21.79 13.26
N ARG A 751 33.84 -20.51 13.62
CA ARG A 751 32.88 -19.43 13.37
C ARG A 751 33.43 -18.40 12.37
N PRO A 752 32.81 -18.22 11.18
CA PRO A 752 33.27 -17.28 10.16
C PRO A 752 33.40 -15.82 10.62
N ILE A 753 32.63 -15.38 11.62
CA ILE A 753 32.70 -14.01 12.14
C ILE A 753 34.10 -13.63 12.65
N TYR A 754 34.88 -14.58 13.18
CA TYR A 754 36.26 -14.31 13.60
C TYR A 754 37.24 -14.21 12.43
N ILE A 755 36.99 -14.94 11.34
CA ILE A 755 37.73 -14.77 10.08
C ILE A 755 37.44 -13.38 9.49
N ALA A 756 36.17 -12.96 9.49
CA ALA A 756 35.78 -11.62 9.07
C ALA A 756 36.43 -10.53 9.93
N ALA A 757 36.53 -10.74 11.24
CA ALA A 757 37.26 -9.85 12.16
C ALA A 757 38.75 -9.76 11.81
N MET A 758 39.42 -10.88 11.51
CA MET A 758 40.82 -10.87 11.04
C MET A 758 40.98 -10.09 9.74
N CYS A 759 40.08 -10.30 8.76
CA CYS A 759 40.09 -9.55 7.50
C CYS A 759 39.90 -8.05 7.71
N LYS A 760 39.00 -7.66 8.60
CA LYS A 760 38.76 -6.25 8.92
C LYS A 760 39.99 -5.60 9.58
N ALA A 761 40.70 -6.33 10.44
CA ALA A 761 41.99 -5.88 10.98
C ALA A 761 43.04 -5.69 9.87
N MET A 762 43.13 -6.62 8.92
CA MET A 762 44.00 -6.49 7.74
C MET A 762 43.63 -5.27 6.88
N GLN A 763 42.33 -5.03 6.64
CA GLN A 763 41.83 -3.88 5.90
C GLN A 763 42.26 -2.55 6.54
N GLU A 764 42.16 -2.44 7.87
CA GLU A 764 42.60 -1.23 8.57
C GLU A 764 44.10 -1.01 8.43
N LEU A 765 44.92 -2.07 8.52
CA LEU A 765 46.36 -1.98 8.31
C LEU A 765 46.73 -1.56 6.87
N VAL A 766 45.98 -2.05 5.86
CA VAL A 766 46.09 -1.57 4.47
C VAL A 766 45.81 -0.07 4.39
N LYS A 767 44.72 0.41 5.02
CA LYS A 767 44.35 1.84 5.03
C LYS A 767 45.41 2.70 5.73
N ASP A 768 46.03 2.16 6.78
CA ASP A 768 47.15 2.76 7.52
C ASP A 768 48.48 2.67 6.74
N LYS A 769 48.47 2.12 5.52
CA LYS A 769 49.61 1.98 4.59
C LYS A 769 50.72 1.02 5.08
N HIS A 770 50.35 0.03 5.90
CA HIS A 770 51.24 -1.05 6.29
C HIS A 770 51.11 -2.21 5.30
N PHE A 771 52.11 -2.40 4.44
CA PHE A 771 52.07 -3.40 3.36
C PHE A 771 53.03 -4.59 3.56
N ASP A 772 53.73 -4.67 4.70
CA ASP A 772 54.80 -5.65 4.94
C ASP A 772 54.32 -7.12 4.88
N GLN A 773 53.02 -7.34 5.08
CA GLN A 773 52.39 -8.66 5.14
C GLN A 773 51.39 -8.88 3.98
N LEU A 774 51.36 -8.00 2.99
CA LEU A 774 50.32 -7.95 1.95
C LEU A 774 50.24 -9.23 1.11
N ASP A 775 51.37 -9.84 0.75
CA ASP A 775 51.39 -11.16 0.08
C ASP A 775 50.66 -12.22 0.90
N GLN A 776 50.90 -12.21 2.21
CA GLN A 776 50.29 -13.18 3.13
C GLN A 776 48.80 -12.89 3.38
N TRP A 777 48.35 -11.65 3.18
CA TRP A 777 46.94 -11.28 3.22
C TRP A 777 46.21 -11.71 1.95
N ILE A 778 46.87 -11.60 0.79
CA ILE A 778 46.35 -12.11 -0.49
C ILE A 778 46.15 -13.63 -0.40
N ASP A 779 47.14 -14.37 0.11
CA ASP A 779 47.03 -15.82 0.32
C ASP A 779 45.89 -16.20 1.28
N PHE A 780 45.66 -15.38 2.32
CA PHE A 780 44.56 -15.58 3.26
C PHE A 780 43.19 -15.30 2.61
N CYS A 781 43.10 -14.25 1.78
CA CYS A 781 41.89 -13.94 1.03
C CYS A 781 41.54 -15.03 0.00
N ASP A 782 42.55 -15.58 -0.68
CA ASP A 782 42.39 -16.68 -1.64
C ASP A 782 41.79 -17.92 -0.95
N TRP A 783 42.32 -18.28 0.21
CA TRP A 783 41.78 -19.36 1.04
C TRP A 783 40.31 -19.13 1.43
N ILE A 784 39.92 -17.92 1.86
CA ILE A 784 38.50 -17.61 2.16
C ILE A 784 37.62 -17.83 0.93
N LEU A 785 38.05 -17.30 -0.23
CA LEU A 785 37.28 -17.40 -1.47
C LEU A 785 37.23 -18.82 -2.05
N SER A 786 38.12 -19.73 -1.62
CA SER A 786 38.10 -21.13 -2.02
C SER A 786 36.98 -21.96 -1.37
N HIS A 787 36.38 -21.49 -0.26
CA HIS A 787 35.28 -22.19 0.40
C HIS A 787 34.00 -22.07 -0.43
N SER A 788 33.40 -23.18 -0.86
CA SER A 788 32.12 -23.19 -1.61
C SER A 788 30.92 -22.97 -0.68
N GLU A 789 29.94 -22.16 -1.10
CA GLU A 789 28.63 -22.15 -0.43
C GLU A 789 27.93 -23.49 -0.72
N GLN A 790 27.50 -24.20 0.32
CA GLN A 790 26.73 -25.43 0.16
C GLN A 790 25.27 -25.10 -0.16
N ASP A 791 24.67 -25.88 -1.05
CA ASP A 791 23.24 -25.78 -1.36
C ASP A 791 22.40 -25.95 -0.09
N ARG A 792 21.40 -25.08 0.06
CA ARG A 792 20.41 -25.13 1.14
C ARG A 792 19.70 -26.49 1.12
N LYS A 793 19.78 -27.24 2.22
CA LYS A 793 18.85 -28.34 2.49
C LYS A 793 17.64 -27.78 3.24
N ASN A 794 16.43 -28.07 2.75
CA ASN A 794 15.17 -27.49 3.26
C ASN A 794 14.88 -27.74 4.75
N ASP A 795 15.63 -28.62 5.42
CA ASP A 795 15.40 -29.05 6.81
C ASP A 795 16.44 -28.52 7.82
N GLN A 796 17.30 -27.55 7.46
CA GLN A 796 18.34 -27.00 8.36
C GLN A 796 18.07 -25.53 8.78
N PRO A 797 18.49 -25.10 9.99
CA PRO A 797 18.46 -23.70 10.44
C PRO A 797 19.17 -22.75 9.46
N GLU A 798 18.80 -21.46 9.47
CA GLU A 798 19.48 -20.47 8.63
C GLU A 798 20.98 -20.40 8.97
N PRO A 799 21.88 -20.52 7.98
CA PRO A 799 23.29 -20.37 8.23
C PRO A 799 23.58 -18.93 8.67
N THR A 800 24.43 -18.77 9.67
CA THR A 800 24.83 -17.46 10.21
C THR A 800 26.33 -17.41 10.41
N GLU A 801 26.90 -16.20 10.38
CA GLU A 801 28.34 -15.99 10.56
C GLU A 801 28.83 -16.35 11.98
N GLU A 802 27.91 -16.34 12.95
CA GLU A 802 28.18 -16.69 14.33
C GLU A 802 28.03 -18.20 14.56
N SER A 803 27.33 -18.96 13.73
CA SER A 803 27.08 -20.39 13.95
C SER A 803 28.30 -21.27 13.63
N ARG A 804 28.55 -22.27 14.49
CA ARG A 804 29.54 -23.34 14.27
C ARG A 804 28.99 -24.48 13.42
N GLU A 805 27.72 -24.81 13.65
CA GLU A 805 27.05 -25.96 13.04
C GLU A 805 26.59 -25.67 11.61
N HIS A 806 26.25 -24.40 11.35
CA HIS A 806 25.76 -23.89 10.06
C HIS A 806 26.47 -22.57 9.69
N PRO A 807 27.78 -22.58 9.43
CA PRO A 807 28.56 -21.37 9.21
C PRO A 807 28.21 -20.69 7.88
N ASP A 808 27.90 -19.39 7.93
CA ASP A 808 27.77 -18.52 6.75
C ASP A 808 29.09 -17.77 6.48
N TRP A 809 29.73 -18.08 5.35
CA TRP A 809 30.98 -17.43 4.92
C TRP A 809 30.75 -16.10 4.17
N GLY A 810 29.50 -15.70 3.94
CA GLY A 810 29.15 -14.49 3.21
C GLY A 810 29.82 -13.22 3.76
N THR A 811 29.84 -13.03 5.08
CA THR A 811 30.49 -11.85 5.69
C THR A 811 32.02 -11.89 5.53
N ALA A 812 32.65 -13.05 5.70
CA ALA A 812 34.10 -13.19 5.51
C ALA A 812 34.50 -12.88 4.05
N ARG A 813 33.72 -13.33 3.07
CA ARG A 813 33.91 -12.98 1.66
C ARG A 813 33.71 -11.48 1.41
N ARG A 814 32.68 -10.88 2.02
CA ARG A 814 32.48 -9.43 1.93
C ARG A 814 33.67 -8.66 2.49
N ALA A 815 34.25 -9.12 3.59
CA ALA A 815 35.46 -8.53 4.15
C ALA A 815 36.67 -8.61 3.19
N VAL A 816 36.77 -9.65 2.36
CA VAL A 816 37.77 -9.72 1.27
C VAL A 816 37.54 -8.63 0.22
N VAL A 817 36.28 -8.38 -0.17
CA VAL A 817 35.93 -7.26 -1.08
C VAL A 817 36.36 -5.94 -0.47
N ASP A 818 36.12 -5.74 0.82
CA ASP A 818 36.44 -4.51 1.52
C ASP A 818 37.98 -4.30 1.66
N ILE A 819 38.78 -5.38 1.75
CA ILE A 819 40.25 -5.32 1.66
C ILE A 819 40.68 -4.91 0.25
N LEU A 820 40.13 -5.54 -0.79
CA LEU A 820 40.46 -5.22 -2.18
C LEU A 820 40.13 -3.77 -2.52
N ASP A 821 38.97 -3.28 -2.09
CA ASP A 821 38.57 -1.88 -2.24
C ASP A 821 39.57 -0.93 -1.56
N ALA A 822 40.01 -1.27 -0.34
CA ALA A 822 41.05 -0.52 0.35
C ALA A 822 42.39 -0.52 -0.41
N CYS A 823 42.81 -1.67 -0.97
CA CYS A 823 44.03 -1.78 -1.77
C CYS A 823 43.96 -0.99 -3.09
N LEU A 824 42.78 -0.92 -3.71
CA LEU A 824 42.55 -0.25 -5.00
C LEU A 824 42.27 1.26 -4.86
N SER A 825 42.02 1.74 -3.63
CA SER A 825 41.83 3.16 -3.36
C SER A 825 43.05 3.99 -3.76
N MET A 826 42.80 5.08 -4.50
CA MET A 826 43.82 6.01 -4.96
C MET A 826 44.60 6.67 -3.81
N GLU A 827 44.01 6.73 -2.61
CA GLU A 827 44.63 7.36 -1.43
C GLU A 827 45.63 6.43 -0.71
N VAL A 828 45.40 5.12 -0.81
CA VAL A 828 46.21 4.08 -0.16
C VAL A 828 47.46 3.77 -1.00
N ASN A 829 47.32 3.76 -2.34
CA ASN A 829 48.42 3.55 -3.29
C ASN A 829 49.22 2.26 -3.02
N ALA A 830 48.52 1.12 -2.95
CA ALA A 830 49.13 -0.18 -2.70
C ALA A 830 50.21 -0.53 -3.77
N PRO A 831 51.25 -1.29 -3.42
CA PRO A 831 52.35 -1.60 -4.33
C PRO A 831 51.90 -2.32 -5.61
N ILE A 832 52.40 -1.86 -6.76
CA ILE A 832 52.08 -2.42 -8.08
C ILE A 832 52.50 -3.90 -8.21
N SER A 833 53.51 -4.33 -7.46
CA SER A 833 54.01 -5.72 -7.43
C SER A 833 52.94 -6.75 -7.08
N HIS A 834 51.87 -6.35 -6.38
CA HIS A 834 50.81 -7.22 -5.87
C HIS A 834 49.56 -7.26 -6.76
N ARG A 835 49.58 -6.54 -7.90
CA ARG A 835 48.44 -6.39 -8.80
C ARG A 835 47.93 -7.71 -9.38
N GLU A 836 48.82 -8.66 -9.67
CA GLU A 836 48.41 -9.98 -10.17
C GLU A 836 47.56 -10.72 -9.15
N GLY A 837 47.94 -10.70 -7.87
CA GLY A 837 47.16 -11.29 -6.78
C GLY A 837 45.77 -10.67 -6.64
N PHE A 838 45.66 -9.34 -6.74
CA PHE A 838 44.35 -8.67 -6.69
C PHE A 838 43.44 -9.04 -7.86
N ILE A 839 44.00 -9.22 -9.07
CA ILE A 839 43.23 -9.64 -10.25
C ILE A 839 42.67 -11.06 -10.04
N VAL A 840 43.46 -11.99 -9.48
CA VAL A 840 43.00 -13.36 -9.19
C VAL A 840 41.82 -13.34 -8.22
N LEU A 841 41.92 -12.59 -7.11
CA LEU A 841 40.84 -12.49 -6.13
C LEU A 841 39.56 -11.87 -6.72
N LEU A 842 39.69 -10.83 -7.56
CA LEU A 842 38.54 -10.23 -8.28
C LEU A 842 37.88 -11.20 -9.24
N GLN A 843 38.65 -12.04 -9.94
CA GLN A 843 38.10 -13.06 -10.84
C GLN A 843 37.30 -14.11 -10.05
N MET A 844 37.81 -14.55 -8.89
CA MET A 844 37.09 -15.48 -8.03
C MET A 844 35.77 -14.87 -7.55
N LEU A 845 35.78 -13.65 -7.03
CA LEU A 845 34.57 -12.94 -6.58
C LEU A 845 33.50 -12.80 -7.68
N CYS A 846 33.90 -12.55 -8.93
CA CYS A 846 32.97 -12.43 -10.07
C CYS A 846 32.35 -13.76 -10.52
N THR A 847 32.89 -14.91 -10.10
CA THR A 847 32.44 -16.25 -10.53
C THR A 847 31.81 -17.06 -9.40
N GLN A 848 31.72 -16.49 -8.21
CA GLN A 848 31.13 -17.14 -7.04
C GLN A 848 29.61 -17.16 -7.10
N PHE A 849 29.05 -18.27 -6.60
CA PHE A 849 27.63 -18.46 -6.38
C PHE A 849 27.24 -17.81 -5.04
N ASP A 850 26.13 -17.06 -5.05
CA ASP A 850 25.48 -16.48 -3.87
C ASP A 850 24.06 -17.04 -3.79
N TRP A 851 23.79 -17.93 -2.82
CA TRP A 851 22.48 -18.59 -2.74
C TRP A 851 21.31 -17.62 -2.49
N ARG A 852 21.54 -16.44 -1.89
CA ARG A 852 20.50 -15.42 -1.63
C ARG A 852 20.08 -14.72 -2.92
N LEU A 853 21.03 -14.53 -3.85
CA LEU A 853 20.82 -13.85 -5.13
C LEU A 853 20.51 -14.83 -6.27
N ASP A 854 21.15 -15.99 -6.31
CA ASP A 854 21.16 -16.90 -7.45
C ASP A 854 19.96 -17.87 -7.47
N ARG A 855 19.26 -18.15 -6.36
CA ARG A 855 18.01 -18.96 -6.32
C ARG A 855 18.02 -20.18 -7.28
N ASP A 856 19.02 -21.06 -7.13
CA ASP A 856 19.28 -22.26 -7.96
C ASP A 856 19.68 -22.00 -9.43
N ARG A 857 20.03 -20.77 -9.81
CA ARG A 857 20.54 -20.39 -11.15
C ARG A 857 21.58 -19.26 -11.07
N PRO A 858 22.83 -19.47 -11.50
CA PRO A 858 23.82 -18.39 -11.49
C PRO A 858 23.37 -17.21 -12.34
N VAL A 859 23.29 -16.01 -11.75
CA VAL A 859 22.84 -14.76 -12.39
C VAL A 859 23.77 -14.32 -13.53
N LEU A 860 25.00 -14.86 -13.61
CA LEU A 860 26.00 -14.49 -14.62
C LEU A 860 26.62 -15.70 -15.36
N ARG A 861 25.85 -16.31 -16.27
CA ARG A 861 26.40 -16.89 -17.52
C ARG A 861 25.41 -16.72 -18.68
N GLN A 862 25.25 -15.48 -19.17
CA GLN A 862 24.92 -15.26 -20.58
C GLN A 862 26.22 -15.03 -21.35
N GLN A 863 26.54 -16.00 -22.20
CA GLN A 863 27.39 -15.96 -23.40
C GLN A 863 28.21 -14.67 -23.63
N CYS A 864 29.51 -14.74 -23.39
CA CYS A 864 30.50 -14.01 -24.18
C CYS A 864 31.36 -15.04 -24.92
N SER A 865 30.87 -15.49 -26.06
CA SER A 865 31.69 -16.03 -27.14
C SER A 865 32.11 -14.85 -28.02
N VAL A 866 33.41 -14.54 -28.03
CA VAL A 866 34.10 -13.86 -29.14
C VAL A 866 35.09 -14.85 -29.71
#